data_AF-A0A9P1FXL4-F1
#
_entry.id   AF-A0A9P1FXL4-F1
#
_cell.length_a   1.000
_cell.length_b   1.000
_cell.length_c   1.000
_cell.angle_alpha   90.00
_cell.angle_beta   90.00
_cell.angle_gamma   90.00
#
_symmetry.space_group_name_H-M   'P 1'
#
loop_
_entity.id
_entity.type
_entity.pdbx_description
1 polymer ?
#
loop_
_entity_poly.entity_id
_entity_poly.type
_entity_poly.pdbx_seq_one_letter_code
_entity_poly.pdbx_strand_id
1 'polypeptide(L)'
;MSTIEAWYMVNNVTDQTAENRMDPNKPVTLSDLRDLGVLHWHLPPLSDYPAKAVPWEPQGIQDKELAKIRDSRGYNYADIITCSEECLPDYHNKLKAFFEEHIHSDEEVRYILKGSGYFDVRDRKDRWIRIKLTAGDLIVLPEGIYHRFTMDSKNFTQAMRLFKGVPVWTPINRPADSHLSRERYLQRFQPLEEEQTLRSTIVSCLRSFFQQGWCLGSSGAMACRVASATAAAGAPMLVTPSGVPKEQLESEDLFLVATTGELLKIPSRAAKVSDSASVFQAVFDRRSDVTAVCHIHSVASVLATENQEVLRVRGTEMIKGLGVPGDGVLVVPIIDNKATEPELVPELLRVLEKYPMAPAVLVRDHGAYIFGSSAEKAKIATECLGFILDLEMRRGRTEALEAPLKRRRCGPSVVLLDIEGTTTPISFVKDKLFPYAASAVASWVETAELAEVARDYEKQCKEDQVPFNAAAPKEEVLRLTKEWIAKDRKVPALKDLQGKLWKHGYERGELKGEMFEDTPQAMAQWVAAGKRLAIFSSGSREAQRLIFKYTHQGDLSCFLSAYFDPKSAQASKQEAKAYAEIALSLGIEATEGLFCTDVLGEAQAASKAGWKTVLLKRPGNAPLPPQHGFREATSLLDV
;
A
#
# COMPACT_ATOMS: atom_id res chain seq x y z
N MET A 1 -17.00 25.37 15.59
CA MET A 1 -16.88 25.69 14.14
C MET A 1 -18.26 25.51 13.54
N SER A 2 -18.93 26.60 13.16
CA SER A 2 -20.18 26.49 12.41
C SER A 2 -19.85 25.99 11.00
N THR A 3 -20.44 24.89 10.58
CA THR A 3 -20.29 24.37 9.21
C THR A 3 -21.38 24.95 8.34
N ILE A 4 -20.99 25.63 7.25
CA ILE A 4 -21.94 26.12 6.24
C ILE A 4 -22.77 24.96 5.70
N GLU A 5 -24.07 25.17 5.57
CA GLU A 5 -24.98 24.17 5.00
C GLU A 5 -25.13 24.40 3.50
N ALA A 6 -24.86 23.37 2.69
CA ALA A 6 -25.12 23.36 1.26
C ALA A 6 -25.71 22.02 0.80
N TRP A 7 -26.59 22.04 -0.20
CA TRP A 7 -27.28 20.85 -0.71
C TRP A 7 -27.72 21.02 -2.17
N TYR A 8 -27.92 19.90 -2.88
CA TYR A 8 -28.54 19.92 -4.20
C TYR A 8 -30.04 20.19 -4.10
N MET A 9 -30.55 21.01 -5.01
CA MET A 9 -31.96 21.39 -5.08
C MET A 9 -32.77 20.50 -6.04
N VAL A 10 -34.09 20.47 -5.83
CA VAL A 10 -35.04 20.04 -6.87
C VAL A 10 -35.03 21.01 -8.06
N ASN A 11 -35.23 20.49 -9.27
CA ASN A 11 -35.21 21.30 -10.49
C ASN A 11 -36.41 22.27 -10.59
N ASN A 12 -37.58 21.87 -10.08
CA ASN A 12 -38.79 22.69 -10.12
C ASN A 12 -38.99 23.37 -8.76
N VAL A 13 -38.71 24.67 -8.69
CA VAL A 13 -38.82 25.48 -7.48
C VAL A 13 -40.13 26.27 -7.54
N THR A 14 -41.09 25.94 -6.68
CA THR A 14 -42.37 26.66 -6.57
C THR A 14 -42.28 27.84 -5.59
N ASP A 15 -41.51 27.69 -4.51
CA ASP A 15 -41.20 28.74 -3.54
C ASP A 15 -39.69 28.90 -3.43
N GLN A 16 -39.16 30.01 -3.93
CA GLN A 16 -37.72 30.29 -3.90
C GLN A 16 -37.18 30.50 -2.47
N THR A 17 -38.03 30.84 -1.50
CA THR A 17 -37.64 31.13 -0.11
C THR A 17 -37.59 29.88 0.78
N ALA A 18 -38.15 28.76 0.33
CA ALA A 18 -38.08 27.46 1.00
C ALA A 18 -36.72 26.77 0.82
N GLU A 19 -36.41 25.72 1.59
CA GLU A 19 -35.10 25.04 1.45
C GLU A 19 -34.93 24.28 0.12
N ASN A 20 -36.01 23.81 -0.50
CA ASN A 20 -36.01 23.13 -1.81
C ASN A 20 -35.03 21.93 -1.90
N ARG A 21 -34.84 21.19 -0.80
CA ARG A 21 -33.99 19.98 -0.74
C ARG A 21 -34.56 18.87 -1.63
N MET A 22 -33.67 18.06 -2.21
CA MET A 22 -34.05 16.77 -2.81
C MET A 22 -34.57 15.79 -1.75
N ASP A 23 -35.35 14.79 -2.17
CA ASP A 23 -35.71 13.62 -1.37
C ASP A 23 -35.24 12.33 -2.07
N PRO A 24 -34.25 11.59 -1.54
CA PRO A 24 -33.52 11.88 -0.30
C PRO A 24 -32.59 13.11 -0.42
N ASN A 25 -32.34 13.79 0.70
CA ASN A 25 -31.45 14.96 0.75
C ASN A 25 -30.03 14.59 0.29
N LYS A 26 -29.43 15.45 -0.53
CA LYS A 26 -28.08 15.29 -1.05
C LYS A 26 -27.20 16.47 -0.63
N PRO A 27 -26.47 16.37 0.50
CA PRO A 27 -25.63 17.45 0.98
C PRO A 27 -24.43 17.68 0.04
N VAL A 28 -23.91 18.91 0.08
CA VAL A 28 -22.72 19.35 -0.65
C VAL A 28 -21.69 19.78 0.38
N THR A 29 -20.46 19.29 0.24
CA THR A 29 -19.38 19.59 1.19
C THR A 29 -18.70 20.91 0.85
N LEU A 30 -17.98 21.49 1.83
CA LEU A 30 -17.09 22.63 1.58
C LEU A 30 -16.04 22.35 0.50
N SER A 31 -15.60 21.09 0.37
CA SER A 31 -14.71 20.67 -0.72
C SER A 31 -15.36 20.85 -2.07
N ASP A 32 -16.59 20.38 -2.23
CA ASP A 32 -17.32 20.44 -3.49
C ASP A 32 -17.55 21.89 -3.93
N LEU A 33 -17.81 22.78 -2.96
CA LEU A 33 -17.93 24.22 -3.21
C LEU A 33 -16.60 24.84 -3.66
N ARG A 34 -15.49 24.52 -2.98
CA ARG A 34 -14.15 24.99 -3.41
C ARG A 34 -13.78 24.50 -4.80
N ASP A 35 -14.23 23.31 -5.17
CA ASP A 35 -14.07 22.73 -6.49
C ASP A 35 -14.75 23.57 -7.60
N LEU A 36 -15.82 24.29 -7.25
CA LEU A 36 -16.50 25.27 -8.09
C LEU A 36 -15.90 26.68 -7.94
N GLY A 37 -14.80 26.82 -7.19
CA GLY A 37 -14.17 28.10 -6.86
C GLY A 37 -14.88 28.90 -5.76
N VAL A 38 -15.93 28.36 -5.13
CA VAL A 38 -16.67 29.02 -4.05
C VAL A 38 -15.89 28.89 -2.73
N LEU A 39 -15.55 30.03 -2.13
CA LEU A 39 -14.80 30.09 -0.87
C LEU A 39 -15.70 30.55 0.28
N HIS A 40 -15.42 30.06 1.49
CA HIS A 40 -16.19 30.37 2.69
C HIS A 40 -15.29 30.56 3.91
N TRP A 41 -15.66 31.51 4.76
CA TRP A 41 -15.14 31.71 6.11
C TRP A 41 -16.30 32.00 7.07
N HIS A 42 -16.12 31.66 8.34
CA HIS A 42 -17.06 32.03 9.40
C HIS A 42 -16.37 32.94 10.41
N LEU A 43 -16.78 34.20 10.47
CA LEU A 43 -16.22 35.28 11.28
C LEU A 43 -17.33 35.97 12.07
N PRO A 44 -17.34 35.92 13.42
CA PRO A 44 -18.36 36.61 14.22
C PRO A 44 -18.40 38.12 13.88
N PRO A 45 -19.55 38.68 13.46
CA PRO A 45 -19.63 40.10 13.12
C PRO A 45 -19.36 41.00 14.34
N LEU A 46 -18.54 42.04 14.17
CA LEU A 46 -18.37 43.10 15.15
C LEU A 46 -19.55 44.09 15.11
N SER A 47 -19.80 44.76 16.23
CA SER A 47 -20.97 45.64 16.43
C SER A 47 -20.99 46.90 15.55
N ASP A 48 -19.83 47.38 15.12
CA ASP A 48 -19.64 48.77 14.69
C ASP A 48 -19.06 48.91 13.26
N TYR A 49 -19.56 48.14 12.29
CA TYR A 49 -19.17 48.35 10.89
C TYR A 49 -19.76 49.68 10.34
N PRO A 50 -18.97 50.53 9.67
CA PRO A 50 -19.45 51.81 9.15
C PRO A 50 -20.49 51.63 8.04
N ALA A 51 -21.62 52.33 8.16
CA ALA A 51 -22.80 52.17 7.29
C ALA A 51 -22.73 52.86 5.91
N LYS A 52 -21.66 53.58 5.58
CA LYS A 52 -21.52 54.31 4.29
C LYS A 52 -20.39 53.74 3.43
N ALA A 53 -20.68 53.55 2.15
CA ALA A 53 -19.71 53.18 1.12
C ALA A 53 -18.63 54.26 1.00
N VAL A 54 -17.39 53.91 1.36
CA VAL A 54 -16.20 54.74 1.19
C VAL A 54 -15.05 53.86 0.68
N PRO A 55 -14.07 54.41 -0.06
CA PRO A 55 -12.76 53.76 -0.17
C PRO A 55 -12.31 53.40 1.24
N TRP A 56 -12.04 52.13 1.49
CA TRP A 56 -11.76 51.72 2.85
C TRP A 56 -10.32 52.13 3.21
N GLU A 57 -10.15 53.12 4.09
CA GLU A 57 -8.83 53.43 4.67
C GLU A 57 -8.49 52.43 5.80
N PRO A 58 -7.29 51.83 5.85
CA PRO A 58 -6.89 50.87 6.88
C PRO A 58 -6.88 51.41 8.33
N GLN A 59 -7.05 52.71 8.52
CA GLN A 59 -6.88 53.38 9.81
C GLN A 59 -8.16 53.23 10.66
N GLY A 60 -8.24 52.14 11.43
CA GLY A 60 -9.27 51.97 12.47
C GLY A 60 -9.95 50.60 12.57
N ILE A 61 -9.54 49.60 11.79
CA ILE A 61 -10.19 48.28 11.79
C ILE A 61 -9.76 47.46 13.02
N GLN A 62 -10.74 47.00 13.81
CA GLN A 62 -10.49 46.07 14.92
C GLN A 62 -10.59 44.59 14.50
N ASP A 63 -11.26 44.27 13.38
CA ASP A 63 -11.36 42.90 12.84
C ASP A 63 -10.10 42.53 12.02
N LYS A 64 -9.13 41.91 12.70
CA LYS A 64 -7.87 41.47 12.11
C LYS A 64 -8.04 40.33 11.10
N GLU A 65 -9.04 39.47 11.25
CA GLU A 65 -9.23 38.31 10.37
C GLU A 65 -9.88 38.71 9.06
N LEU A 66 -10.90 39.58 9.11
CA LEU A 66 -11.48 40.17 7.91
C LEU A 66 -10.43 40.97 7.12
N ALA A 67 -9.58 41.74 7.81
CA ALA A 67 -8.49 42.50 7.18
C ALA A 67 -7.51 41.59 6.42
N LYS A 68 -7.10 40.45 6.99
CA LYS A 68 -6.21 39.49 6.30
C LYS A 68 -6.82 38.94 5.01
N ILE A 69 -8.08 38.52 5.05
CA ILE A 69 -8.78 37.99 3.86
C ILE A 69 -8.87 39.07 2.79
N ARG A 70 -9.25 40.28 3.20
CA ARG A 70 -9.39 41.43 2.32
C ARG A 70 -8.07 41.79 1.65
N ASP A 71 -7.01 41.98 2.44
CA ASP A 71 -5.71 42.45 1.97
C ASP A 71 -5.04 41.38 1.08
N SER A 72 -5.14 40.10 1.44
CA SER A 72 -4.61 39.00 0.62
C SER A 72 -5.31 38.84 -0.73
N ARG A 73 -6.58 39.28 -0.85
CA ARG A 73 -7.35 39.24 -2.10
C ARG A 73 -7.47 40.59 -2.80
N GLY A 74 -6.89 41.65 -2.23
CA GLY A 74 -6.86 42.99 -2.83
C GLY A 74 -8.21 43.71 -2.87
N TYR A 75 -9.13 43.42 -1.95
CA TYR A 75 -10.40 44.15 -1.89
C TYR A 75 -10.18 45.52 -1.23
N ASN A 76 -10.47 46.62 -1.93
CA ASN A 76 -10.18 47.99 -1.47
C ASN A 76 -11.43 48.88 -1.37
N TYR A 77 -12.60 48.37 -1.73
CA TYR A 77 -13.90 49.01 -1.49
C TYR A 77 -14.83 48.07 -0.73
N ALA A 78 -15.72 48.66 0.09
CA ALA A 78 -16.77 47.94 0.78
C ALA A 78 -18.02 48.82 0.94
N ASP A 79 -19.18 48.18 1.00
CA ASP A 79 -20.43 48.81 1.42
C ASP A 79 -21.32 47.81 2.18
N ILE A 80 -22.38 48.32 2.80
CA ILE A 80 -23.38 47.51 3.51
C ILE A 80 -24.73 47.68 2.82
N ILE A 81 -25.36 46.56 2.50
CA ILE A 81 -26.73 46.49 2.02
C ILE A 81 -27.61 45.80 3.05
N THR A 82 -28.80 46.36 3.29
CA THR A 82 -29.86 45.72 4.07
C THR A 82 -30.99 45.33 3.12
N CYS A 83 -31.21 44.04 2.96
CA CYS A 83 -32.30 43.47 2.18
C CYS A 83 -33.47 43.14 3.12
N SER A 84 -34.46 44.03 3.12
CA SER A 84 -35.78 43.84 3.71
C SER A 84 -36.76 44.74 2.96
N GLU A 85 -38.06 44.44 3.05
CA GLU A 85 -39.11 45.22 2.40
C GLU A 85 -39.10 46.69 2.84
N GLU A 86 -38.76 46.96 4.10
CA GLU A 86 -38.69 48.31 4.67
C GLU A 86 -37.43 49.09 4.26
N CYS A 87 -36.28 48.41 4.10
CA CYS A 87 -34.98 49.08 3.94
C CYS A 87 -34.47 49.12 2.50
N LEU A 88 -34.96 48.26 1.61
CA LEU A 88 -34.47 48.16 0.24
C LEU A 88 -35.46 48.80 -0.75
N PRO A 89 -35.12 49.94 -1.38
CA PRO A 89 -35.97 50.57 -2.38
C PRO A 89 -36.20 49.64 -3.58
N ASP A 90 -37.44 49.61 -4.09
CA ASP A 90 -37.85 48.74 -5.19
C ASP A 90 -37.63 47.23 -4.90
N TYR A 91 -37.99 46.85 -3.67
CA TYR A 91 -37.70 45.53 -3.08
C TYR A 91 -38.01 44.35 -4.01
N HIS A 92 -39.24 44.28 -4.53
CA HIS A 92 -39.69 43.15 -5.32
C HIS A 92 -38.94 43.01 -6.66
N ASN A 93 -38.68 44.12 -7.35
CA ASN A 93 -37.95 44.09 -8.62
C ASN A 93 -36.48 43.75 -8.39
N LYS A 94 -35.86 44.27 -7.32
CA LYS A 94 -34.48 43.91 -6.97
C LYS A 94 -34.35 42.45 -6.58
N LEU A 95 -35.27 41.91 -5.78
CA LEU A 95 -35.26 40.47 -5.48
C LEU A 95 -35.44 39.63 -6.73
N LYS A 96 -36.30 40.05 -7.66
CA LYS A 96 -36.45 39.37 -8.95
C LYS A 96 -35.16 39.38 -9.74
N ALA A 97 -34.46 40.53 -9.79
CA ALA A 97 -33.17 40.65 -10.47
C ALA A 97 -32.06 39.82 -9.78
N PHE A 98 -32.04 39.78 -8.45
CA PHE A 98 -31.09 38.95 -7.70
C PHE A 98 -31.34 37.46 -7.91
N PHE A 99 -32.60 37.06 -8.08
CA PHE A 99 -32.98 35.66 -8.29
C PHE A 99 -32.89 35.21 -9.75
N GLU A 100 -32.88 36.14 -10.70
CA GLU A 100 -32.58 35.84 -12.09
C GLU A 100 -31.15 35.29 -12.21
N GLU A 101 -30.96 34.19 -12.95
CA GLU A 101 -29.66 33.53 -13.05
C GLU A 101 -28.67 34.38 -13.87
N HIS A 102 -27.51 34.68 -13.30
CA HIS A 102 -26.52 35.56 -13.92
C HIS A 102 -25.07 35.18 -13.57
N ILE A 103 -24.13 35.82 -14.25
CA ILE A 103 -22.71 35.85 -13.91
C ILE A 103 -22.25 37.28 -13.60
N HIS A 104 -21.10 37.40 -12.97
CA HIS A 104 -20.35 38.65 -12.84
C HIS A 104 -18.97 38.55 -13.52
N SER A 105 -18.44 39.71 -13.91
CA SER A 105 -17.10 39.84 -14.49
C SER A 105 -15.99 39.83 -13.44
N ASP A 106 -16.35 40.10 -12.18
CA ASP A 106 -15.47 40.07 -11.01
C ASP A 106 -16.02 39.08 -9.97
N GLU A 107 -15.26 38.84 -8.90
CA GLU A 107 -15.70 38.04 -7.76
C GLU A 107 -16.89 38.68 -7.05
N GLU A 108 -17.89 37.88 -6.70
CA GLU A 108 -18.99 38.34 -5.85
C GLU A 108 -18.73 37.95 -4.40
N VAL A 109 -18.52 38.96 -3.54
CA VAL A 109 -18.21 38.76 -2.12
C VAL A 109 -19.38 39.21 -1.25
N ARG A 110 -19.80 38.37 -0.31
CA ARG A 110 -20.84 38.68 0.69
C ARG A 110 -20.43 38.23 2.06
N TYR A 111 -20.40 39.15 3.01
CA TYR A 111 -20.23 38.88 4.42
C TYR A 111 -21.50 39.22 5.18
N ILE A 112 -22.20 38.19 5.67
CA ILE A 112 -23.49 38.36 6.33
C ILE A 112 -23.29 38.89 7.75
N LEU A 113 -23.74 40.11 7.99
CA LEU A 113 -23.66 40.77 9.30
C LEU A 113 -24.86 40.41 10.18
N LYS A 114 -26.05 40.33 9.60
CA LYS A 114 -27.31 39.98 10.29
C LYS A 114 -28.25 39.23 9.36
N GLY A 115 -29.15 38.43 9.93
CA GLY A 115 -30.17 37.70 9.17
C GLY A 115 -29.64 36.46 8.46
N SER A 116 -30.37 36.02 7.44
CA SER A 116 -30.02 34.83 6.64
C SER A 116 -30.67 34.82 5.25
N GLY A 117 -30.06 34.08 4.33
CA GLY A 117 -30.52 33.94 2.95
C GLY A 117 -29.81 32.81 2.22
N TYR A 118 -30.13 32.66 0.93
CA TYR A 118 -29.61 31.59 0.08
C TYR A 118 -28.87 32.14 -1.13
N PHE A 119 -27.68 31.58 -1.38
CA PHE A 119 -27.05 31.64 -2.69
C PHE A 119 -27.24 30.30 -3.39
N ASP A 120 -27.74 30.33 -4.62
CA ASP A 120 -27.77 29.16 -5.48
C ASP A 120 -26.67 29.29 -6.52
N VAL A 121 -25.89 28.22 -6.73
CA VAL A 121 -24.84 28.15 -7.76
C VAL A 121 -25.07 26.94 -8.66
N ARG A 122 -24.64 27.05 -9.93
CA ARG A 122 -24.62 25.91 -10.84
C ARG A 122 -23.38 25.06 -10.60
N ASP A 123 -23.59 23.76 -10.45
CA ASP A 123 -22.51 22.80 -10.54
C ASP A 123 -22.08 22.58 -12.01
N ARG A 124 -21.07 21.74 -12.21
CA ARG A 124 -20.51 21.41 -13.54
C ARG A 124 -21.48 20.68 -14.46
N LYS A 125 -22.57 20.10 -13.93
CA LYS A 125 -23.62 19.40 -14.68
C LYS A 125 -24.88 20.25 -14.81
N ASP A 126 -24.75 21.55 -14.61
CA ASP A 126 -25.84 22.52 -14.66
C ASP A 126 -26.96 22.24 -13.63
N ARG A 127 -26.64 21.63 -12.50
CA ARG A 127 -27.57 21.38 -11.38
C ARG A 127 -27.44 22.48 -10.34
N TRP A 128 -28.54 22.79 -9.67
CA TRP A 128 -28.56 23.78 -8.59
C TRP A 128 -28.02 23.22 -7.28
N ILE A 129 -27.08 23.95 -6.69
CA ILE A 129 -26.63 23.79 -5.31
C ILE A 129 -27.08 25.03 -4.54
N ARG A 130 -27.85 24.84 -3.47
CA ARG A 130 -28.24 25.90 -2.54
C ARG A 130 -27.26 25.95 -1.38
N ILE A 131 -26.85 27.16 -1.02
CA ILE A 131 -25.92 27.46 0.07
C ILE A 131 -26.65 28.39 1.05
N LYS A 132 -26.82 27.97 2.29
CA LYS A 132 -27.44 28.77 3.34
C LYS A 132 -26.39 29.62 4.03
N LEU A 133 -26.61 30.93 4.06
CA LEU A 133 -25.77 31.88 4.76
C LEU A 133 -26.50 32.47 5.95
N THR A 134 -25.79 32.60 7.06
CA THR A 134 -26.26 33.19 8.31
C THR A 134 -25.26 34.23 8.80
N ALA A 135 -25.65 35.01 9.81
CA ALA A 135 -24.74 35.98 10.42
C ALA A 135 -23.38 35.36 10.78
N GLY A 136 -22.31 35.98 10.27
CA GLY A 136 -20.93 35.55 10.40
C GLY A 136 -20.37 34.82 9.19
N ASP A 137 -21.19 34.41 8.22
CA ASP A 137 -20.70 33.75 7.01
C ASP A 137 -20.19 34.76 5.97
N LEU A 138 -18.94 34.59 5.53
CA LEU A 138 -18.33 35.27 4.39
C LEU A 138 -18.19 34.28 3.24
N ILE A 139 -18.84 34.57 2.11
CA ILE A 139 -18.74 33.78 0.87
C ILE A 139 -18.07 34.61 -0.24
N VAL A 140 -17.30 33.93 -1.08
CA VAL A 140 -16.76 34.47 -2.33
C VAL A 140 -17.18 33.54 -3.47
N LEU A 141 -17.88 34.09 -4.46
CA LEU A 141 -18.15 33.43 -5.73
C LEU A 141 -17.14 33.91 -6.77
N PRO A 142 -16.48 33.01 -7.54
CA PRO A 142 -15.50 33.40 -8.54
C PRO A 142 -16.15 34.12 -9.73
N GLU A 143 -15.36 34.88 -10.48
CA GLU A 143 -15.82 35.45 -11.77
C GLU A 143 -16.38 34.34 -12.67
N GLY A 144 -17.46 34.63 -13.42
CA GLY A 144 -17.99 33.72 -14.45
C GLY A 144 -18.77 32.48 -13.97
N ILE A 145 -18.99 32.29 -12.67
CA ILE A 145 -19.91 31.26 -12.16
C ILE A 145 -21.36 31.71 -12.31
N TYR A 146 -22.24 30.83 -12.80
CA TYR A 146 -23.69 31.09 -12.76
C TYR A 146 -24.22 30.94 -11.35
N HIS A 147 -24.89 31.98 -10.88
CA HIS A 147 -25.45 32.04 -9.55
C HIS A 147 -26.71 32.90 -9.51
N ARG A 148 -27.38 32.87 -8.35
CA ARG A 148 -28.49 33.76 -8.00
C ARG A 148 -28.64 33.83 -6.48
N PHE A 149 -29.34 34.84 -5.99
CA PHE A 149 -29.62 35.05 -4.57
C PHE A 149 -31.12 35.13 -4.30
N THR A 150 -31.54 34.59 -3.16
CA THR A 150 -32.90 34.77 -2.63
C THR A 150 -32.90 34.85 -1.11
N MET A 151 -33.91 35.52 -0.57
CA MET A 151 -34.19 35.53 0.87
C MET A 151 -34.69 34.15 1.32
N ASP A 152 -34.48 33.84 2.59
CA ASP A 152 -35.19 32.75 3.25
C ASP A 152 -36.54 33.23 3.84
N SER A 153 -37.25 32.35 4.53
CA SER A 153 -38.54 32.66 5.15
C SER A 153 -38.52 33.76 6.21
N LYS A 154 -37.34 34.19 6.70
CA LYS A 154 -37.20 35.31 7.65
C LYS A 154 -37.20 36.67 6.95
N ASN A 155 -37.02 36.70 5.63
CA ASN A 155 -37.13 37.90 4.80
C ASN A 155 -36.25 39.09 5.26
N PHE A 156 -35.13 38.81 5.92
CA PHE A 156 -34.21 39.83 6.41
C PHE A 156 -32.76 39.36 6.31
N THR A 157 -31.91 40.18 5.68
CA THR A 157 -30.45 40.00 5.61
C THR A 157 -29.77 41.35 5.54
N GLN A 158 -28.69 41.52 6.30
CA GLN A 158 -27.76 42.62 6.15
C GLN A 158 -26.40 42.04 5.78
N ALA A 159 -25.85 42.46 4.65
CA ALA A 159 -24.59 41.95 4.12
C ALA A 159 -23.62 43.11 3.83
N MET A 160 -22.37 42.92 4.22
CA MET A 160 -21.25 43.69 3.71
C MET A 160 -20.81 43.09 2.37
N ARG A 161 -20.55 43.94 1.40
CA ARG A 161 -20.09 43.57 0.06
C ARG A 161 -18.68 44.13 -0.13
N LEU A 162 -17.76 43.33 -0.67
CA LEU A 162 -16.34 43.69 -0.85
C LEU A 162 -15.98 43.67 -2.34
N PHE A 163 -15.12 44.60 -2.79
CA PHE A 163 -14.77 44.76 -4.21
C PHE A 163 -13.28 44.98 -4.45
N LYS A 164 -12.84 44.55 -5.63
CA LYS A 164 -11.58 45.00 -6.26
C LYS A 164 -11.88 46.23 -7.11
N GLY A 165 -11.40 47.39 -6.68
CA GLY A 165 -11.67 48.66 -7.35
C GLY A 165 -13.09 49.18 -7.10
N VAL A 166 -13.48 50.14 -7.92
CA VAL A 166 -14.80 50.77 -7.83
C VAL A 166 -15.88 49.72 -8.09
N PRO A 167 -16.95 49.65 -7.27
CA PRO A 167 -17.96 48.60 -7.40
C PRO A 167 -18.60 48.55 -8.80
N VAL A 168 -18.45 47.41 -9.48
CA VAL A 168 -19.15 47.10 -10.74
C VAL A 168 -20.24 46.07 -10.43
N TRP A 169 -21.49 46.45 -10.71
CA TRP A 169 -22.67 45.69 -10.29
C TRP A 169 -23.43 45.01 -11.39
N THR A 170 -23.01 45.17 -12.64
CA THR A 170 -23.81 44.75 -13.78
C THR A 170 -23.91 43.21 -13.82
N PRO A 171 -25.08 42.62 -13.52
CA PRO A 171 -25.27 41.20 -13.73
C PRO A 171 -25.36 40.94 -15.23
N ILE A 172 -24.81 39.82 -15.67
CA ILE A 172 -24.93 39.38 -17.06
C ILE A 172 -25.82 38.13 -17.01
N ASN A 173 -27.09 38.31 -17.33
CA ASN A 173 -28.09 37.26 -17.25
C ASN A 173 -27.77 36.15 -18.25
N ARG A 174 -28.12 34.91 -17.88
CA ARG A 174 -27.99 33.75 -18.78
C ARG A 174 -28.90 33.94 -20.01
N PRO A 175 -28.46 33.63 -21.24
CA PRO A 175 -27.19 33.03 -21.62
C PRO A 175 -26.02 34.02 -21.67
N ALA A 176 -24.91 33.65 -21.03
CA ALA A 176 -23.66 34.41 -20.98
C ALA A 176 -22.45 33.53 -21.32
N ASP A 177 -22.67 32.42 -22.03
CA ASP A 177 -21.67 31.38 -22.26
C ASP A 177 -20.46 31.84 -23.09
N SER A 178 -20.64 32.88 -23.92
CA SER A 178 -19.57 33.50 -24.72
C SER A 178 -18.89 34.70 -24.03
N HIS A 179 -19.20 34.96 -22.76
CA HIS A 179 -18.58 36.06 -22.03
C HIS A 179 -17.17 35.68 -21.54
N LEU A 180 -16.21 36.61 -21.62
CA LEU A 180 -14.81 36.37 -21.25
C LEU A 180 -14.64 35.81 -19.82
N SER A 181 -15.40 36.31 -18.85
CA SER A 181 -15.34 35.78 -17.47
C SER A 181 -15.85 34.34 -17.38
N ARG A 182 -16.85 33.97 -18.20
CA ARG A 182 -17.35 32.61 -18.28
C ARG A 182 -16.33 31.67 -18.91
N GLU A 183 -15.67 32.09 -19.99
CA GLU A 183 -14.58 31.33 -20.60
C GLU A 183 -13.44 31.09 -19.61
N ARG A 184 -13.02 32.13 -18.87
CA ARG A 184 -11.99 32.01 -17.81
C ARG A 184 -12.43 31.09 -16.68
N TYR A 185 -13.69 31.18 -16.25
CA TYR A 185 -14.25 30.28 -15.24
C TYR A 185 -14.19 28.83 -15.70
N LEU A 186 -14.61 28.54 -16.94
CA LEU A 186 -14.59 27.19 -17.49
C LEU A 186 -13.15 26.67 -17.62
N GLN A 187 -12.22 27.48 -18.12
CA GLN A 187 -10.80 27.12 -18.18
C GLN A 187 -10.21 26.78 -16.81
N ARG A 188 -10.68 27.44 -15.75
CA ARG A 188 -10.15 27.26 -14.38
C ARG A 188 -10.84 26.17 -13.58
N PHE A 189 -12.16 25.99 -13.75
CA PHE A 189 -12.98 25.17 -12.84
C PHE A 189 -13.81 24.08 -13.55
N GLN A 190 -13.88 24.08 -14.89
CA GLN A 190 -14.43 22.95 -15.64
C GLN A 190 -13.34 21.90 -15.83
N PRO A 191 -13.54 20.66 -15.37
CA PRO A 191 -12.58 19.59 -15.64
C PRO A 191 -12.57 19.33 -17.14
N LEU A 192 -11.38 19.37 -17.75
CA LEU A 192 -11.22 18.83 -19.09
C LEU A 192 -11.51 17.32 -19.03
N GLU A 193 -12.22 16.77 -20.02
CA GLU A 193 -12.50 15.33 -20.11
C GLU A 193 -11.19 14.52 -20.03
N GLU A 194 -10.15 15.03 -20.68
CA GLU A 194 -8.78 14.52 -20.58
C GLU A 194 -8.23 14.52 -19.15
N GLU A 195 -8.46 15.58 -18.36
CA GLU A 195 -8.00 15.65 -16.97
C GLU A 195 -8.68 14.57 -16.12
N GLN A 196 -9.99 14.36 -16.27
CA GLN A 196 -10.71 13.32 -15.53
C GLN A 196 -10.24 11.91 -15.88
N THR A 197 -10.02 11.66 -17.18
CA THR A 197 -9.45 10.40 -17.63
C THR A 197 -8.06 10.19 -17.05
N LEU A 198 -7.18 11.21 -17.09
CA LEU A 198 -5.85 11.14 -16.51
C LEU A 198 -5.87 10.90 -15.00
N ARG A 199 -6.73 11.58 -14.24
CA ARG A 199 -6.92 11.34 -12.80
C ARG A 199 -7.24 9.87 -12.52
N SER A 200 -8.19 9.32 -13.28
CA SER A 200 -8.63 7.93 -13.14
C SER A 200 -7.50 6.94 -13.50
N THR A 201 -6.77 7.23 -14.57
CA THR A 201 -5.61 6.42 -15.00
C THR A 201 -4.50 6.44 -13.96
N ILE A 202 -4.14 7.60 -13.40
CA ILE A 202 -3.10 7.71 -12.36
C ILE A 202 -3.47 6.87 -11.12
N VAL A 203 -4.71 6.99 -10.64
CA VAL A 203 -5.21 6.19 -9.51
C VAL A 203 -5.13 4.70 -9.81
N SER A 204 -5.58 4.28 -10.99
CA SER A 204 -5.52 2.88 -11.41
C SER A 204 -4.07 2.34 -11.47
N CYS A 205 -3.15 3.13 -12.03
CA CYS A 205 -1.72 2.77 -12.09
C CYS A 205 -1.14 2.57 -10.70
N LEU A 206 -1.35 3.52 -9.78
CA LEU A 206 -0.79 3.45 -8.43
C LEU A 206 -1.38 2.33 -7.59
N ARG A 207 -2.67 2.01 -7.75
CA ARG A 207 -3.29 0.83 -7.14
C ARG A 207 -2.64 -0.47 -7.66
N SER A 208 -2.39 -0.54 -8.97
CA SER A 208 -1.67 -1.67 -9.58
C SER A 208 -0.24 -1.79 -9.06
N PHE A 209 0.50 -0.68 -8.96
CA PHE A 209 1.86 -0.66 -8.42
C PHE A 209 1.92 -1.02 -6.93
N PHE A 210 0.93 -0.60 -6.15
CA PHE A 210 0.78 -1.03 -4.76
C PHE A 210 0.61 -2.55 -4.65
N GLN A 211 -0.23 -3.15 -5.49
CA GLN A 211 -0.43 -4.61 -5.51
C GLN A 211 0.85 -5.37 -5.87
N GLN A 212 1.71 -4.78 -6.69
CA GLN A 212 3.04 -5.32 -7.02
C GLN A 212 4.10 -5.08 -5.93
N GLY A 213 3.76 -4.36 -4.86
CA GLY A 213 4.67 -4.01 -3.78
C GLY A 213 5.63 -2.86 -4.10
N TRP A 214 5.33 -2.04 -5.12
CA TRP A 214 6.21 -0.96 -5.60
C TRP A 214 5.92 0.42 -4.98
N CYS A 215 4.80 0.57 -4.28
CA CYS A 215 4.35 1.84 -3.69
C CYS A 215 3.81 1.64 -2.26
N LEU A 216 4.53 0.87 -1.44
CA LEU A 216 4.14 0.54 -0.07
C LEU A 216 4.41 1.70 0.90
N GLY A 217 3.64 1.81 1.98
CA GLY A 217 3.93 2.78 3.06
C GLY A 217 3.84 4.24 2.61
N SER A 218 2.89 4.57 1.73
CA SER A 218 2.73 5.88 1.06
C SER A 218 3.85 6.28 0.09
N SER A 219 4.84 5.42 -0.14
CA SER A 219 5.91 5.64 -1.13
C SER A 219 5.39 5.64 -2.58
N GLY A 220 6.28 6.05 -3.48
CA GLY A 220 5.97 6.20 -4.89
C GLY A 220 5.04 7.38 -5.18
N ALA A 221 4.98 7.76 -6.43
CA ALA A 221 4.17 8.88 -6.91
C ALA A 221 4.01 8.79 -8.42
N MET A 222 3.04 9.50 -8.97
CA MET A 222 2.91 9.65 -10.42
C MET A 222 2.46 11.06 -10.73
N ALA A 223 2.97 11.59 -11.84
CA ALA A 223 2.54 12.87 -12.39
C ALA A 223 2.29 12.77 -13.89
N CYS A 224 1.31 13.53 -14.38
CA CYS A 224 1.01 13.64 -15.81
C CYS A 224 0.78 15.10 -16.19
N ARG A 225 1.34 15.56 -17.31
CA ARG A 225 0.94 16.82 -17.93
C ARG A 225 -0.50 16.69 -18.46
N VAL A 226 -1.33 17.69 -18.20
CA VAL A 226 -2.69 17.80 -18.76
C VAL A 226 -2.57 18.64 -20.02
N ALA A 227 -2.70 18.04 -21.21
CA ALA A 227 -2.57 18.81 -22.43
C ALA A 227 -3.83 19.67 -22.62
N SER A 228 -3.71 20.98 -22.45
CA SER A 228 -4.64 21.88 -23.15
C SER A 228 -4.35 21.74 -24.64
N ALA A 229 -5.37 21.68 -25.49
CA ALA A 229 -5.26 21.54 -26.94
C ALA A 229 -4.44 22.67 -27.64
N THR A 230 -3.85 23.59 -26.89
CA THR A 230 -2.96 24.64 -27.37
C THR A 230 -1.72 24.77 -26.47
N ALA A 231 -0.56 24.43 -27.03
CA ALA A 231 0.81 24.56 -26.52
C ALA A 231 1.27 23.61 -25.38
N ALA A 232 2.08 22.61 -25.74
CA ALA A 232 2.79 21.72 -24.81
C ALA A 232 3.79 22.44 -23.87
N ALA A 233 4.20 23.67 -24.19
CA ALA A 233 5.02 24.52 -23.33
C ALA A 233 4.10 25.38 -22.44
N GLY A 234 3.90 24.95 -21.19
CA GLY A 234 3.05 25.66 -20.21
C GLY A 234 1.87 24.86 -19.65
N ALA A 235 1.68 23.61 -20.10
CA ALA A 235 0.61 22.75 -19.60
C ALA A 235 0.80 22.41 -18.09
N PRO A 236 -0.26 22.54 -17.26
CA PRO A 236 -0.21 22.14 -15.86
C PRO A 236 -0.03 20.62 -15.72
N MET A 237 0.41 20.16 -14.56
CA MET A 237 0.54 18.75 -14.24
C MET A 237 -0.38 18.31 -13.11
N LEU A 238 -0.98 17.14 -13.27
CA LEU A 238 -1.59 16.39 -12.18
C LEU A 238 -0.48 15.71 -11.39
N VAL A 239 -0.53 15.83 -10.06
CA VAL A 239 0.46 15.23 -9.16
C VAL A 239 -0.24 14.58 -7.98
N THR A 240 0.24 13.40 -7.61
CA THR A 240 -0.27 12.69 -6.44
C THR A 240 0.10 13.36 -5.12
N PRO A 241 -0.72 13.20 -4.07
CA PRO A 241 -0.44 13.74 -2.74
C PRO A 241 0.69 12.99 -2.02
N SER A 242 1.34 13.66 -1.07
CA SER A 242 2.28 13.04 -0.13
C SER A 242 1.54 12.40 1.05
N GLY A 243 2.09 11.31 1.61
CA GLY A 243 1.61 10.68 2.84
C GLY A 243 0.27 9.94 2.76
N VAL A 244 -0.37 9.90 1.59
CA VAL A 244 -1.62 9.15 1.37
C VAL A 244 -1.29 7.71 0.94
N PRO A 245 -1.89 6.69 1.58
CA PRO A 245 -1.77 5.30 1.13
C PRO A 245 -2.29 5.16 -0.31
N LYS A 246 -1.46 4.64 -1.22
CA LYS A 246 -1.71 4.65 -2.66
C LYS A 246 -2.91 3.79 -3.07
N GLU A 247 -3.24 2.79 -2.27
CA GLU A 247 -4.41 1.93 -2.44
C GLU A 247 -5.73 2.63 -2.08
N GLN A 248 -5.70 3.70 -1.29
CA GLN A 248 -6.87 4.48 -0.85
C GLN A 248 -7.02 5.82 -1.60
N LEU A 249 -6.16 6.07 -2.58
CA LEU A 249 -6.17 7.28 -3.39
C LEU A 249 -7.41 7.31 -4.28
N GLU A 250 -8.13 8.43 -4.31
CA GLU A 250 -9.24 8.70 -5.24
C GLU A 250 -8.87 9.78 -6.27
N SER A 251 -9.64 9.90 -7.35
CA SER A 251 -9.36 10.86 -8.45
C SER A 251 -9.35 12.32 -7.98
N GLU A 252 -10.12 12.61 -6.94
CA GLU A 252 -10.29 13.93 -6.33
C GLU A 252 -9.11 14.28 -5.42
N ASP A 253 -8.25 13.32 -5.06
CA ASP A 253 -7.11 13.52 -4.16
C ASP A 253 -5.85 14.04 -4.88
N LEU A 254 -5.89 14.16 -6.22
CA LEU A 254 -4.76 14.65 -7.01
C LEU A 254 -4.74 16.18 -7.09
N PHE A 255 -3.55 16.74 -6.93
CA PHE A 255 -3.27 18.16 -7.11
C PHE A 255 -3.16 18.51 -8.60
N LEU A 256 -3.60 19.71 -8.98
CA LEU A 256 -3.28 20.31 -10.28
C LEU A 256 -2.30 21.46 -10.04
N VAL A 257 -1.11 21.36 -10.63
CA VAL A 257 0.01 22.27 -10.38
C VAL A 257 0.40 22.96 -11.68
N ALA A 258 0.46 24.28 -11.68
CA ALA A 258 0.95 25.08 -12.82
C ALA A 258 2.47 24.89 -13.01
N THR A 259 2.98 25.23 -14.19
CA THR A 259 4.43 25.22 -14.46
C THR A 259 5.22 26.20 -13.59
N THR A 260 4.56 27.23 -13.04
CA THR A 260 5.13 28.18 -12.06
C THR A 260 5.23 27.59 -10.66
N GLY A 261 4.66 26.41 -10.41
CA GLY A 261 4.51 25.80 -9.08
C GLY A 261 3.26 26.23 -8.31
N GLU A 262 2.42 27.11 -8.89
CA GLU A 262 1.15 27.50 -8.28
C GLU A 262 0.16 26.31 -8.24
N LEU A 263 -0.53 26.13 -7.11
CA LEU A 263 -1.56 25.10 -6.98
C LEU A 263 -2.88 25.61 -7.58
N LEU A 264 -3.20 25.14 -8.79
CA LEU A 264 -4.43 25.48 -9.49
C LEU A 264 -5.64 24.77 -8.88
N LYS A 265 -5.44 23.55 -8.38
CA LYS A 265 -6.46 22.78 -7.65
C LYS A 265 -5.85 22.06 -6.46
N ILE A 266 -6.45 22.26 -5.29
CA ILE A 266 -6.07 21.65 -4.02
C ILE A 266 -7.17 20.67 -3.60
N PRO A 267 -6.88 19.37 -3.45
CA PRO A 267 -7.81 18.37 -2.94
C PRO A 267 -8.19 18.64 -1.49
N SER A 268 -9.38 18.26 -1.05
CA SER A 268 -9.82 18.47 0.33
C SER A 268 -9.26 17.47 1.34
N ARG A 269 -8.96 16.25 0.90
CA ARG A 269 -8.48 15.16 1.76
C ARG A 269 -6.96 15.14 1.92
N ALA A 270 -6.21 15.78 1.02
CA ALA A 270 -4.75 15.76 1.05
C ALA A 270 -4.17 17.13 1.38
N ALA A 271 -3.25 17.15 2.35
CA ALA A 271 -2.66 18.38 2.88
C ALA A 271 -1.44 18.88 2.09
N LYS A 272 -0.72 17.98 1.41
CA LYS A 272 0.58 18.28 0.79
C LYS A 272 0.77 17.56 -0.54
N VAL A 273 1.35 18.26 -1.51
CA VAL A 273 1.84 17.68 -2.78
C VAL A 273 3.00 16.71 -2.49
N SER A 274 3.17 15.68 -3.34
CA SER A 274 4.34 14.78 -3.30
C SER A 274 5.67 15.56 -3.36
N ASP A 275 6.64 15.13 -2.56
CA ASP A 275 8.00 15.69 -2.56
C ASP A 275 8.72 15.46 -3.91
N SER A 276 8.31 14.43 -4.66
CA SER A 276 8.74 14.15 -6.04
C SER A 276 8.26 15.18 -7.07
N ALA A 277 7.39 16.14 -6.73
CA ALA A 277 6.86 17.12 -7.68
C ALA A 277 7.94 17.96 -8.36
N SER A 278 9.00 18.33 -7.63
CA SER A 278 10.15 19.04 -8.15
C SER A 278 10.91 18.23 -9.21
N VAL A 279 11.06 16.92 -8.97
CA VAL A 279 11.68 15.96 -9.90
C VAL A 279 10.82 15.83 -11.16
N PHE A 280 9.50 15.67 -11.01
CA PHE A 280 8.58 15.58 -12.15
C PHE A 280 8.62 16.83 -13.02
N GLN A 281 8.55 18.01 -12.41
CA GLN A 281 8.63 19.30 -13.11
C GLN A 281 9.95 19.41 -13.90
N ALA A 282 11.08 19.08 -13.28
CA ALA A 282 12.39 19.13 -13.94
C ALA A 282 12.48 18.18 -15.16
N VAL A 283 11.93 16.96 -15.05
CA VAL A 283 11.86 16.01 -16.18
C VAL A 283 10.98 16.59 -17.29
N PHE A 284 9.80 17.07 -16.94
CA PHE A 284 8.83 17.62 -17.88
C PHE A 284 9.33 18.86 -18.61
N ASP A 285 10.13 19.71 -17.97
CA ASP A 285 10.72 20.90 -18.59
C ASP A 285 11.91 20.55 -19.49
N ARG A 286 12.62 19.45 -19.19
CA ARG A 286 13.76 18.98 -19.97
C ARG A 286 13.36 18.10 -21.16
N ARG A 287 12.34 17.26 -21.02
CA ARG A 287 11.95 16.22 -21.98
C ARG A 287 10.55 16.48 -22.50
N SER A 288 10.45 17.12 -23.66
CA SER A 288 9.17 17.43 -24.32
C SER A 288 8.40 16.20 -24.78
N ASP A 289 9.07 15.06 -24.94
CA ASP A 289 8.48 13.78 -25.31
C ASP A 289 7.86 13.04 -24.12
N VAL A 290 8.07 13.52 -22.88
CA VAL A 290 7.58 12.93 -21.65
C VAL A 290 6.37 13.72 -21.15
N THR A 291 5.23 13.03 -21.03
CA THR A 291 3.98 13.60 -20.51
C THR A 291 3.50 12.89 -19.25
N ALA A 292 4.11 11.77 -18.88
CA ALA A 292 3.87 11.08 -17.62
C ALA A 292 5.17 10.56 -17.00
N VAL A 293 5.28 10.66 -15.67
CA VAL A 293 6.39 10.13 -14.88
C VAL A 293 5.85 9.29 -13.74
N CYS A 294 6.36 8.07 -13.60
CA CYS A 294 6.10 7.18 -12.47
C CYS A 294 7.32 7.16 -11.56
N HIS A 295 7.09 7.18 -10.26
CA HIS A 295 8.09 6.94 -9.24
C HIS A 295 7.71 5.72 -8.41
N ILE A 296 8.60 4.73 -8.36
CA ILE A 296 8.38 3.48 -7.63
C ILE A 296 9.56 3.15 -6.71
N HIS A 297 9.25 2.40 -5.65
CA HIS A 297 10.18 1.91 -4.63
C HIS A 297 10.07 0.38 -4.60
N SER A 298 10.59 -0.30 -5.62
CA SER A 298 10.60 -1.77 -5.64
C SER A 298 11.89 -2.31 -5.01
N VAL A 299 11.82 -3.45 -4.32
CA VAL A 299 13.01 -4.12 -3.76
C VAL A 299 14.07 -4.35 -4.84
N ALA A 300 13.65 -4.75 -6.04
CA ALA A 300 14.55 -4.96 -7.16
C ALA A 300 15.23 -3.66 -7.63
N SER A 301 14.55 -2.52 -7.61
CA SER A 301 15.15 -1.22 -7.97
C SER A 301 16.23 -0.77 -6.97
N VAL A 302 16.04 -1.06 -5.68
CA VAL A 302 17.04 -0.79 -4.64
C VAL A 302 18.27 -1.67 -4.89
N LEU A 303 18.07 -2.99 -4.99
CA LEU A 303 19.18 -3.95 -5.13
C LEU A 303 19.94 -3.82 -6.46
N ALA A 304 19.24 -3.52 -7.56
CA ALA A 304 19.87 -3.41 -8.88
C ALA A 304 20.85 -2.24 -8.98
N THR A 305 20.82 -1.29 -8.03
CA THR A 305 21.75 -0.15 -8.09
C THR A 305 23.13 -0.46 -7.52
N GLU A 306 23.30 -1.57 -6.79
CA GLU A 306 24.53 -1.89 -6.08
C GLU A 306 25.75 -1.97 -7.04
N ASN A 307 26.79 -1.16 -6.76
CA ASN A 307 28.10 -1.16 -7.45
C ASN A 307 28.11 -0.85 -8.96
N GLN A 308 27.09 -0.18 -9.52
CA GLN A 308 27.09 0.29 -10.91
C GLN A 308 26.58 1.73 -11.06
N GLU A 309 27.05 2.43 -12.10
CA GLU A 309 26.60 3.78 -12.49
C GLU A 309 25.48 3.77 -13.54
N VAL A 310 25.36 2.67 -14.29
CA VAL A 310 24.41 2.54 -15.40
C VAL A 310 24.04 1.07 -15.56
N LEU A 311 22.75 0.76 -15.44
CA LEU A 311 22.21 -0.55 -15.75
C LEU A 311 22.12 -0.71 -17.28
N ARG A 312 22.69 -1.80 -17.80
CA ARG A 312 22.62 -2.16 -19.22
C ARG A 312 22.02 -3.55 -19.39
N VAL A 313 20.96 -3.65 -20.19
CA VAL A 313 20.26 -4.93 -20.43
C VAL A 313 20.11 -5.16 -21.93
N ARG A 314 20.41 -6.39 -22.36
CA ARG A 314 20.25 -6.86 -23.74
C ARG A 314 19.62 -8.25 -23.74
N GLY A 315 18.94 -8.62 -24.83
CA GLY A 315 18.43 -9.99 -25.00
C GLY A 315 17.24 -10.32 -24.12
N THR A 316 16.45 -9.30 -23.76
CA THR A 316 15.20 -9.45 -23.00
C THR A 316 14.07 -8.76 -23.77
N GLU A 317 13.02 -9.48 -24.16
CA GLU A 317 11.94 -8.94 -25.01
C GLU A 317 11.24 -7.72 -24.39
N MET A 318 11.20 -7.66 -23.05
CA MET A 318 10.55 -6.58 -22.29
C MET A 318 11.19 -5.21 -22.50
N ILE A 319 12.42 -5.10 -23.05
CA ILE A 319 13.04 -3.80 -23.36
C ILE A 319 12.21 -2.98 -24.38
N LYS A 320 11.40 -3.65 -25.21
CA LYS A 320 10.49 -3.01 -26.18
C LYS A 320 9.43 -2.15 -25.51
N GLY A 321 8.96 -2.55 -24.32
CA GLY A 321 8.03 -1.75 -23.53
C GLY A 321 8.63 -0.45 -22.99
N LEU A 322 9.96 -0.32 -22.99
CA LEU A 322 10.69 0.91 -22.67
C LEU A 322 11.11 1.70 -23.91
N GLY A 323 10.58 1.35 -25.10
CA GLY A 323 10.90 2.04 -26.36
C GLY A 323 12.24 1.65 -26.98
N VAL A 324 12.86 0.55 -26.52
CA VAL A 324 14.13 0.04 -27.07
C VAL A 324 13.84 -1.12 -28.03
N PRO A 325 14.41 -1.15 -29.26
CA PRO A 325 14.28 -2.30 -30.15
C PRO A 325 14.72 -3.61 -29.49
N GLY A 326 14.11 -4.74 -29.84
CA GLY A 326 14.36 -6.03 -29.15
C GLY A 326 15.80 -6.56 -29.27
N ASP A 327 16.54 -6.14 -30.29
CA ASP A 327 17.96 -6.42 -30.50
C ASP A 327 18.90 -5.34 -29.91
N GLY A 328 18.32 -4.24 -29.43
CA GLY A 328 18.99 -3.10 -28.83
C GLY A 328 19.47 -3.35 -27.41
N VAL A 329 20.04 -2.31 -26.80
CA VAL A 329 20.54 -2.31 -25.42
C VAL A 329 19.77 -1.26 -24.63
N LEU A 330 19.04 -1.70 -23.62
CA LEU A 330 18.44 -0.80 -22.64
C LEU A 330 19.54 -0.19 -21.79
N VAL A 331 19.54 1.14 -21.67
CA VAL A 331 20.48 1.91 -20.85
C VAL A 331 19.68 2.73 -19.84
N VAL A 332 19.85 2.43 -18.55
CA VAL A 332 19.19 3.13 -17.45
C VAL A 332 20.27 3.70 -16.52
N PRO A 333 20.51 5.03 -16.52
CA PRO A 333 21.48 5.66 -15.64
C PRO A 333 21.05 5.58 -14.18
N ILE A 334 22.02 5.61 -13.28
CA ILE A 334 21.86 5.52 -11.84
C ILE A 334 22.45 6.78 -11.21
N ILE A 335 21.69 7.45 -10.33
CA ILE A 335 22.14 8.60 -9.55
C ILE A 335 22.17 8.26 -8.06
N ASP A 336 22.97 8.96 -7.27
CA ASP A 336 23.04 8.74 -5.84
C ASP A 336 21.83 9.33 -5.11
N ASN A 337 21.39 8.65 -4.04
CA ASN A 337 20.31 9.14 -3.20
C ASN A 337 20.69 10.47 -2.51
N LYS A 338 19.67 11.26 -2.18
CA LYS A 338 19.81 12.50 -1.40
C LYS A 338 18.82 12.48 -0.23
N ALA A 339 19.02 13.41 0.71
CA ALA A 339 18.14 13.52 1.88
C ALA A 339 16.72 13.92 1.51
N THR A 340 16.56 14.71 0.44
CA THR A 340 15.26 15.13 -0.09
C THR A 340 15.20 14.98 -1.62
N GLU A 341 14.03 14.70 -2.18
CA GLU A 341 13.86 14.54 -3.64
C GLU A 341 14.25 15.78 -4.46
N PRO A 342 13.99 17.03 -4.04
CA PRO A 342 14.45 18.22 -4.77
C PRO A 342 15.97 18.27 -4.98
N GLU A 343 16.77 17.72 -4.06
CA GLU A 343 18.23 17.66 -4.18
C GLU A 343 18.71 16.70 -5.27
N LEU A 344 17.85 15.80 -5.78
CA LEU A 344 18.16 14.90 -6.89
C LEU A 344 18.22 15.64 -8.24
N VAL A 345 17.51 16.78 -8.36
CA VAL A 345 17.26 17.46 -9.64
C VAL A 345 18.54 17.82 -10.42
N PRO A 346 19.60 18.40 -9.81
CA PRO A 346 20.80 18.75 -10.56
C PRO A 346 21.49 17.54 -11.19
N GLU A 347 21.58 16.44 -10.45
CA GLU A 347 22.23 15.22 -10.92
C GLU A 347 21.37 14.48 -11.95
N LEU A 348 20.05 14.44 -11.73
CA LEU A 348 19.06 13.94 -12.68
C LEU A 348 19.18 14.64 -14.03
N LEU A 349 19.18 15.97 -14.05
CA LEU A 349 19.29 16.74 -15.29
C LEU A 349 20.61 16.47 -16.01
N ARG A 350 21.71 16.36 -15.27
CA ARG A 350 23.04 16.00 -15.83
C ARG A 350 23.03 14.62 -16.48
N VAL A 351 22.39 13.61 -15.86
CA VAL A 351 22.32 12.28 -16.47
C VAL A 351 21.37 12.25 -17.67
N LEU A 352 20.27 13.02 -17.64
CA LEU A 352 19.36 13.13 -18.78
C LEU A 352 19.99 13.89 -19.96
N GLU A 353 20.93 14.81 -19.73
CA GLU A 353 21.77 15.38 -20.79
C GLU A 353 22.66 14.33 -21.44
N LYS A 354 23.30 13.49 -20.62
CA LYS A 354 24.18 12.43 -21.10
C LYS A 354 23.42 11.28 -21.77
N TYR A 355 22.21 11.00 -21.32
CA TYR A 355 21.34 9.93 -21.80
C TYR A 355 19.95 10.48 -22.18
N PRO A 356 19.85 11.25 -23.28
CA PRO A 356 18.64 12.00 -23.63
C PRO A 356 17.45 11.12 -24.02
N MET A 357 17.69 9.83 -24.31
CA MET A 357 16.65 8.84 -24.63
C MET A 357 16.46 7.81 -23.53
N ALA A 358 17.05 8.01 -22.34
CA ALA A 358 16.85 7.10 -21.22
C ALA A 358 15.34 7.02 -20.89
N PRO A 359 14.76 5.81 -20.77
CA PRO A 359 13.34 5.65 -20.43
C PRO A 359 13.09 5.70 -18.93
N ALA A 360 14.15 5.63 -18.13
CA ALA A 360 14.09 5.71 -16.67
C ALA A 360 15.44 6.20 -16.12
N VAL A 361 15.43 6.62 -14.85
CA VAL A 361 16.60 6.88 -14.02
C VAL A 361 16.41 6.13 -12.70
N LEU A 362 17.39 5.32 -12.30
CA LEU A 362 17.40 4.70 -10.98
C LEU A 362 18.05 5.63 -9.95
N VAL A 363 17.55 5.58 -8.73
CA VAL A 363 18.12 6.29 -7.58
C VAL A 363 18.63 5.23 -6.61
N ARG A 364 19.93 5.28 -6.32
CA ARG A 364 20.62 4.30 -5.47
C ARG A 364 19.91 4.16 -4.12
N ASP A 365 19.72 2.93 -3.65
CA ASP A 365 19.10 2.62 -2.36
C ASP A 365 17.70 3.26 -2.13
N HIS A 366 16.99 3.62 -3.20
CA HIS A 366 15.74 4.37 -3.12
C HIS A 366 14.68 3.80 -4.07
N GLY A 367 14.89 3.89 -5.37
CA GLY A 367 13.82 3.60 -6.32
C GLY A 367 14.14 3.95 -7.76
N ALA A 368 13.08 4.21 -8.53
CA ALA A 368 13.19 4.55 -9.95
C ALA A 368 12.24 5.69 -10.32
N TYR A 369 12.66 6.53 -11.27
CA TYR A 369 11.80 7.45 -12.01
C TYR A 369 11.70 6.96 -13.46
N ILE A 370 10.49 6.64 -13.92
CA ILE A 370 10.22 6.06 -15.24
C ILE A 370 9.37 7.02 -16.06
N PHE A 371 9.69 7.16 -17.33
CA PHE A 371 9.10 8.16 -18.22
C PHE A 371 8.21 7.53 -19.29
N GLY A 372 7.16 8.24 -19.68
CA GLY A 372 6.30 7.85 -20.79
C GLY A 372 5.72 9.04 -21.53
N SER A 373 5.40 8.83 -22.81
CA SER A 373 4.73 9.83 -23.65
C SER A 373 3.19 9.85 -23.46
N SER A 374 2.68 9.03 -22.54
CA SER A 374 1.32 9.03 -22.00
C SER A 374 1.33 8.29 -20.66
N ALA A 375 0.25 8.42 -19.88
CA ALA A 375 0.11 7.70 -18.61
C ALA A 375 0.17 6.17 -18.80
N GLU A 376 -0.45 5.64 -19.86
CA GLU A 376 -0.45 4.22 -20.20
C GLU A 376 0.95 3.74 -20.60
N LYS A 377 1.68 4.55 -21.39
CA LYS A 377 3.06 4.22 -21.76
C LYS A 377 4.00 4.26 -20.56
N ALA A 378 3.84 5.22 -19.66
CA ALA A 378 4.61 5.26 -18.42
C ALA A 378 4.31 4.03 -17.55
N LYS A 379 3.05 3.58 -17.49
CA LYS A 379 2.66 2.34 -16.81
C LYS A 379 3.35 1.12 -17.43
N ILE A 380 3.24 0.95 -18.75
CA ILE A 380 3.87 -0.17 -19.47
C ILE A 380 5.39 -0.18 -19.23
N ALA A 381 6.04 0.98 -19.37
CA ALA A 381 7.48 1.11 -19.13
C ALA A 381 7.86 0.75 -17.68
N THR A 382 7.04 1.15 -16.71
CA THR A 382 7.24 0.84 -15.29
C THR A 382 7.15 -0.67 -15.05
N GLU A 383 6.14 -1.33 -15.61
CA GLU A 383 5.97 -2.78 -15.48
C GLU A 383 7.09 -3.57 -16.16
N CYS A 384 7.50 -3.12 -17.35
CA CYS A 384 8.60 -3.73 -18.07
C CYS A 384 9.93 -3.54 -17.33
N LEU A 385 10.18 -2.36 -16.76
CA LEU A 385 11.37 -2.12 -15.94
C LEU A 385 11.34 -2.99 -14.69
N GLY A 386 10.21 -3.07 -13.99
CA GLY A 386 10.04 -3.92 -12.81
C GLY A 386 10.38 -5.38 -13.10
N PHE A 387 9.82 -5.92 -14.19
CA PHE A 387 10.14 -7.28 -14.65
C PHE A 387 11.63 -7.46 -14.96
N ILE A 388 12.24 -6.50 -15.68
CA ILE A 388 13.65 -6.56 -16.05
C ILE A 388 14.52 -6.55 -14.79
N LEU A 389 14.24 -5.66 -13.82
CA LEU A 389 14.99 -5.60 -12.57
C LEU A 389 14.87 -6.92 -11.80
N ASP A 390 13.68 -7.50 -11.70
CA ASP A 390 13.48 -8.82 -11.07
C ASP A 390 14.24 -9.92 -11.81
N LEU A 391 14.24 -9.89 -13.15
CA LEU A 391 14.96 -10.85 -13.98
C LEU A 391 16.48 -10.72 -13.80
N GLU A 392 17.02 -9.50 -13.83
CA GLU A 392 18.46 -9.24 -13.64
C GLU A 392 18.89 -9.61 -12.22
N MET A 393 18.06 -9.39 -11.20
CA MET A 393 18.35 -9.86 -9.84
C MET A 393 18.34 -11.39 -9.72
N ARG A 394 17.52 -12.09 -10.52
CA ARG A 394 17.52 -13.55 -10.57
C ARG A 394 18.69 -14.08 -11.41
N ARG A 395 19.00 -13.45 -12.55
CA ARG A 395 20.17 -13.74 -13.40
C ARG A 395 21.46 -13.49 -12.66
N GLY A 396 21.62 -12.38 -11.97
CA GLY A 396 22.78 -12.12 -11.12
C GLY A 396 22.96 -13.17 -10.02
N ARG A 397 21.86 -13.75 -9.49
CA ARG A 397 21.96 -14.93 -8.61
C ARG A 397 22.37 -16.18 -9.38
N THR A 398 21.84 -16.42 -10.57
CA THR A 398 22.21 -17.58 -11.42
C THR A 398 23.65 -17.48 -11.93
N GLU A 399 24.10 -16.33 -12.40
CA GLU A 399 25.48 -16.05 -12.78
C GLU A 399 26.40 -16.00 -11.57
N ALA A 400 25.95 -15.57 -10.38
CA ALA A 400 26.75 -15.75 -9.16
C ALA A 400 26.84 -17.24 -8.73
N LEU A 401 25.86 -18.07 -9.11
CA LEU A 401 25.89 -19.52 -8.96
C LEU A 401 26.73 -20.22 -10.05
N GLU A 402 26.81 -19.66 -11.25
CA GLU A 402 27.54 -20.19 -12.42
C GLU A 402 28.95 -19.60 -12.62
N ALA A 403 29.24 -18.43 -12.05
CA ALA A 403 30.55 -17.82 -12.05
C ALA A 403 31.53 -18.77 -11.35
N PRO A 404 32.76 -18.95 -11.86
CA PRO A 404 33.72 -19.82 -11.21
C PRO A 404 33.94 -19.30 -9.80
N LEU A 405 33.43 -20.04 -8.82
CA LEU A 405 33.59 -19.77 -7.40
C LEU A 405 35.05 -19.39 -7.15
N LYS A 406 35.29 -18.12 -6.79
CA LYS A 406 36.58 -17.72 -6.24
C LYS A 406 36.81 -18.58 -4.99
N ARG A 407 37.63 -19.62 -5.21
CA ARG A 407 37.78 -20.87 -4.44
C ARG A 407 36.50 -21.73 -4.42
N ARG A 408 36.57 -22.88 -5.09
CA ARG A 408 35.75 -24.08 -4.78
C ARG A 408 35.73 -24.22 -3.25
N ARG A 409 34.61 -23.87 -2.58
CA ARG A 409 34.43 -24.22 -1.17
C ARG A 409 34.30 -25.74 -1.15
N CYS A 410 35.36 -26.40 -0.70
CA CYS A 410 35.37 -27.84 -0.54
C CYS A 410 34.41 -28.17 0.62
N GLY A 411 33.23 -28.75 0.33
CA GLY A 411 32.28 -29.16 1.37
C GLY A 411 30.81 -29.07 0.95
N PRO A 412 29.90 -29.69 1.71
CA PRO A 412 28.45 -29.66 1.43
C PRO A 412 27.89 -28.23 1.51
N SER A 413 26.92 -27.87 0.66
CA SER A 413 26.20 -26.58 0.68
C SER A 413 24.96 -26.61 1.58
N VAL A 414 24.42 -27.81 1.83
CA VAL A 414 23.25 -28.05 2.69
C VAL A 414 23.56 -29.10 3.73
N VAL A 415 23.12 -28.88 4.96
CA VAL A 415 23.11 -29.89 6.03
C VAL A 415 21.65 -30.25 6.33
N LEU A 416 21.31 -31.51 6.08
CA LEU A 416 20.04 -32.13 6.42
C LEU A 416 20.20 -32.83 7.77
N LEU A 417 19.31 -32.55 8.71
CA LEU A 417 19.37 -33.08 10.07
C LEU A 417 18.13 -33.95 10.34
N ASP A 418 18.37 -35.12 10.91
CA ASP A 418 17.34 -35.84 11.65
C ASP A 418 17.07 -35.17 13.01
N ILE A 419 15.96 -35.52 13.65
CA ILE A 419 15.57 -35.00 14.98
C ILE A 419 15.99 -35.97 16.09
N GLU A 420 15.30 -37.10 16.18
CA GLU A 420 15.42 -38.06 17.27
C GLU A 420 16.81 -38.69 17.22
N GLY A 421 17.53 -38.71 18.35
CA GLY A 421 18.88 -39.28 18.42
C GLY A 421 19.95 -38.45 17.71
N THR A 422 19.61 -37.30 17.11
CA THR A 422 20.53 -36.45 16.35
C THR A 422 20.61 -35.03 16.92
N THR A 423 19.54 -34.25 16.83
CA THR A 423 19.43 -32.91 17.44
C THR A 423 18.80 -32.95 18.83
N THR A 424 17.96 -33.95 19.07
CA THR A 424 17.10 -34.12 20.24
C THR A 424 17.27 -35.51 20.84
N PRO A 425 17.32 -35.68 22.18
CA PRO A 425 17.37 -37.00 22.80
C PRO A 425 16.20 -37.90 22.37
N ILE A 426 16.45 -39.18 22.08
CA ILE A 426 15.39 -40.15 21.72
C ILE A 426 14.34 -40.25 22.84
N SER A 427 14.76 -40.15 24.10
CA SER A 427 13.88 -40.13 25.27
C SER A 427 12.91 -38.96 25.27
N PHE A 428 13.23 -37.81 24.65
CA PHE A 428 12.33 -36.65 24.67
C PHE A 428 11.00 -36.95 23.97
N VAL A 429 11.05 -37.58 22.79
CA VAL A 429 9.83 -37.89 22.04
C VAL A 429 9.04 -38.99 22.75
N LYS A 430 9.71 -40.07 23.15
CA LYS A 430 9.09 -41.23 23.75
C LYS A 430 8.58 -40.98 25.18
N ASP A 431 9.32 -40.24 25.99
CA ASP A 431 9.08 -40.10 27.43
C ASP A 431 8.45 -38.76 27.81
N LYS A 432 8.43 -37.76 26.90
CA LYS A 432 7.73 -36.48 27.14
C LYS A 432 6.60 -36.22 26.14
N LEU A 433 6.88 -36.21 24.83
CA LEU A 433 5.86 -35.82 23.83
C LEU A 433 4.67 -36.78 23.75
N PHE A 434 4.93 -38.10 23.69
CA PHE A 434 3.86 -39.09 23.65
C PHE A 434 3.06 -39.16 24.96
N PRO A 435 3.69 -39.19 26.15
CA PRO A 435 2.96 -39.13 27.42
C PRO A 435 2.15 -37.84 27.58
N TYR A 436 2.68 -36.68 27.16
CA TYR A 436 1.95 -35.43 27.18
C TYR A 436 0.68 -35.51 26.33
N ALA A 437 0.78 -36.00 25.08
CA ALA A 437 -0.39 -36.17 24.23
C ALA A 437 -1.43 -37.10 24.86
N ALA A 438 -0.99 -38.20 25.48
CA ALA A 438 -1.87 -39.14 26.15
C ALA A 438 -2.59 -38.54 27.38
N SER A 439 -1.98 -37.61 28.10
CA SER A 439 -2.59 -36.94 29.26
C SER A 439 -3.42 -35.71 28.88
N ALA A 440 -3.00 -34.95 27.88
CA ALA A 440 -3.59 -33.66 27.52
C ALA A 440 -5.01 -33.80 26.93
N VAL A 441 -5.35 -34.96 26.37
CA VAL A 441 -6.74 -35.24 25.95
C VAL A 441 -7.71 -35.18 27.14
N ALA A 442 -7.28 -35.58 28.35
CA ALA A 442 -8.14 -35.57 29.53
C ALA A 442 -8.51 -34.15 29.96
N SER A 443 -7.57 -33.21 29.87
CA SER A 443 -7.77 -31.80 30.19
C SER A 443 -8.35 -30.97 29.05
N TRP A 444 -8.63 -31.58 27.89
CA TRP A 444 -9.23 -30.87 26.76
C TRP A 444 -10.70 -30.52 27.04
N VAL A 445 -11.05 -29.24 26.91
CA VAL A 445 -12.42 -28.75 27.04
C VAL A 445 -13.27 -29.14 25.82
N GLU A 446 -14.55 -29.41 26.03
CA GLU A 446 -15.49 -29.63 24.91
C GLU A 446 -15.55 -28.41 24.00
N THR A 447 -15.13 -28.60 22.76
CA THR A 447 -15.00 -27.56 21.75
C THR A 447 -15.40 -28.12 20.38
N ALA A 448 -15.64 -27.25 19.41
CA ALA A 448 -15.88 -27.67 18.02
C ALA A 448 -14.71 -28.50 17.45
N GLU A 449 -13.49 -28.25 17.91
CA GLU A 449 -12.28 -29.00 17.52
C GLU A 449 -12.28 -30.42 18.09
N LEU A 450 -12.73 -30.62 19.34
CA LEU A 450 -12.87 -31.97 19.92
C LEU A 450 -13.93 -32.79 19.16
N ALA A 451 -15.03 -32.16 18.74
CA ALA A 451 -16.05 -32.82 17.94
C ALA A 451 -15.53 -33.24 16.55
N GLU A 452 -14.62 -32.47 15.95
CA GLU A 452 -13.93 -32.85 14.72
C GLU A 452 -13.01 -34.04 14.92
N VAL A 453 -12.15 -33.99 15.93
CA VAL A 453 -11.25 -35.09 16.30
C VAL A 453 -12.02 -36.39 16.56
N ALA A 454 -13.15 -36.31 17.29
CA ALA A 454 -13.97 -37.46 17.57
C ALA A 454 -14.55 -38.10 16.30
N ARG A 455 -14.94 -37.30 15.30
CA ARG A 455 -15.39 -37.82 13.99
C ARG A 455 -14.26 -38.53 13.25
N ASP A 456 -13.04 -38.00 13.29
CA ASP A 456 -11.89 -38.62 12.64
C ASP A 456 -11.52 -39.95 13.30
N TYR A 457 -11.59 -40.03 14.63
CA TYR A 457 -11.40 -41.27 15.38
C TYR A 457 -12.50 -42.28 15.09
N GLU A 458 -13.77 -41.86 15.07
CA GLU A 458 -14.90 -42.73 14.74
C GLU A 458 -14.74 -43.30 13.31
N LYS A 459 -14.32 -42.48 12.35
CA LYS A 459 -14.04 -42.92 10.99
C LYS A 459 -12.91 -43.96 10.95
N GLN A 460 -11.80 -43.70 11.63
CA GLN A 460 -10.68 -44.64 11.69
C GLN A 460 -11.11 -45.96 12.36
N CYS A 461 -11.91 -45.91 13.42
CA CYS A 461 -12.47 -47.09 14.09
C CYS A 461 -13.39 -47.90 13.17
N LYS A 462 -14.23 -47.25 12.34
CA LYS A 462 -15.05 -47.93 11.33
C LYS A 462 -14.20 -48.66 10.30
N GLU A 463 -13.11 -48.04 9.84
CA GLU A 463 -12.15 -48.67 8.91
C GLU A 463 -11.44 -49.87 9.55
N ASP A 464 -11.06 -49.75 10.82
CA ASP A 464 -10.38 -50.80 11.58
C ASP A 464 -11.31 -51.88 12.15
N GLN A 465 -12.63 -51.74 11.97
CA GLN A 465 -13.67 -52.58 12.59
C GLN A 465 -13.58 -52.64 14.13
N VAL A 466 -13.22 -51.53 14.76
CA VAL A 466 -13.17 -51.36 16.22
C VAL A 466 -14.40 -50.56 16.69
N PRO A 467 -15.09 -50.98 17.77
CA PRO A 467 -16.23 -50.21 18.29
C PRO A 467 -15.79 -48.83 18.81
N PHE A 468 -16.60 -47.81 18.51
CA PHE A 468 -16.46 -46.44 19.01
C PHE A 468 -17.78 -45.99 19.63
N ASN A 469 -17.77 -45.62 20.92
CA ASN A 469 -18.96 -45.13 21.62
C ASN A 469 -19.19 -43.63 21.35
N ALA A 470 -20.03 -43.33 20.36
CA ALA A 470 -20.39 -41.95 20.01
C ALA A 470 -21.12 -41.16 21.12
N ALA A 471 -21.66 -41.83 22.14
CA ALA A 471 -22.30 -41.17 23.28
C ALA A 471 -21.29 -40.63 24.32
N ALA A 472 -20.02 -41.07 24.25
CA ALA A 472 -18.93 -40.63 25.12
C ALA A 472 -17.65 -40.37 24.29
N PRO A 473 -17.70 -39.39 23.36
CA PRO A 473 -16.65 -39.23 22.35
C PRO A 473 -15.30 -38.83 22.95
N LYS A 474 -15.28 -38.04 24.03
CA LYS A 474 -14.04 -37.61 24.68
C LYS A 474 -13.32 -38.78 25.36
N GLU A 475 -14.08 -39.61 26.07
CA GLU A 475 -13.59 -40.80 26.76
C GLU A 475 -13.02 -41.82 25.76
N GLU A 476 -13.70 -42.00 24.62
CA GLU A 476 -13.24 -42.87 23.54
C GLU A 476 -11.97 -42.35 22.88
N VAL A 477 -11.90 -41.05 22.56
CA VAL A 477 -10.66 -40.43 22.01
C VAL A 477 -9.51 -40.59 23.00
N LEU A 478 -9.72 -40.37 24.30
CA LEU A 478 -8.71 -40.56 25.33
C LEU A 478 -8.22 -42.01 25.41
N ARG A 479 -9.16 -42.97 25.45
CA ARG A 479 -8.88 -44.41 25.51
C ARG A 479 -8.08 -44.86 24.29
N LEU A 480 -8.55 -44.52 23.09
CA LEU A 480 -7.93 -44.90 21.82
C LEU A 480 -6.57 -44.22 21.62
N THR A 481 -6.41 -42.96 22.03
CA THR A 481 -5.11 -42.27 21.96
C THR A 481 -4.07 -42.97 22.81
N LYS A 482 -4.40 -43.33 24.05
CA LYS A 482 -3.50 -44.11 24.93
C LYS A 482 -3.15 -45.46 24.32
N GLU A 483 -4.15 -46.17 23.81
CA GLU A 483 -3.98 -47.49 23.21
C GLU A 483 -3.11 -47.45 21.94
N TRP A 484 -3.39 -46.51 21.04
CA TRP A 484 -2.68 -46.38 19.77
C TRP A 484 -1.23 -45.90 19.97
N ILE A 485 -0.98 -44.99 20.93
CA ILE A 485 0.38 -44.60 21.31
C ILE A 485 1.14 -45.81 21.89
N ALA A 486 0.53 -46.58 22.80
CA ALA A 486 1.18 -47.74 23.41
C ALA A 486 1.52 -48.84 22.38
N LYS A 487 0.75 -48.94 21.30
CA LYS A 487 0.96 -49.89 20.19
C LYS A 487 1.83 -49.34 19.05
N ASP A 488 2.38 -48.13 19.16
CA ASP A 488 3.07 -47.41 18.08
C ASP A 488 2.27 -47.38 16.76
N ARG A 489 0.95 -47.19 16.85
CA ARG A 489 0.08 -47.10 15.67
C ARG A 489 0.32 -45.79 14.93
N LYS A 490 0.55 -45.88 13.62
CA LYS A 490 0.82 -44.73 12.75
C LYS A 490 -0.37 -44.36 11.88
N VAL A 491 -1.48 -43.94 12.49
CA VAL A 491 -2.69 -43.52 11.76
C VAL A 491 -2.88 -42.02 11.62
N PRO A 492 -3.51 -41.56 10.51
CA PRO A 492 -3.75 -40.13 10.27
C PRO A 492 -4.47 -39.44 11.44
N ALA A 493 -5.58 -40.00 11.93
CA ALA A 493 -6.36 -39.41 13.02
C ALA A 493 -5.54 -39.15 14.29
N LEU A 494 -4.66 -40.10 14.67
CA LEU A 494 -3.77 -39.93 15.82
C LEU A 494 -2.72 -38.83 15.58
N LYS A 495 -2.12 -38.80 14.39
CA LYS A 495 -1.08 -37.81 14.04
C LYS A 495 -1.64 -36.40 14.03
N ASP A 496 -2.84 -36.22 13.51
CA ASP A 496 -3.52 -34.92 13.48
C ASP A 496 -3.85 -34.45 14.90
N LEU A 497 -4.34 -35.35 15.75
CA LEU A 497 -4.58 -35.05 17.16
C LEU A 497 -3.30 -34.67 17.92
N GLN A 498 -2.23 -35.47 17.75
CA GLN A 498 -0.94 -35.21 18.36
C GLN A 498 -0.39 -33.84 17.95
N GLY A 499 -0.51 -33.47 16.68
CA GLY A 499 -0.12 -32.14 16.18
C GLY A 499 -0.88 -31.00 16.89
N LYS A 500 -2.20 -31.13 17.01
CA LYS A 500 -3.05 -30.15 17.73
C LYS A 500 -2.67 -30.06 19.21
N LEU A 501 -2.46 -31.20 19.88
CA LEU A 501 -2.09 -31.24 21.29
C LEU A 501 -0.72 -30.61 21.57
N TRP A 502 0.29 -30.98 20.78
CA TRP A 502 1.62 -30.45 20.94
C TRP A 502 1.65 -28.95 20.69
N LYS A 503 0.93 -28.46 19.66
CA LYS A 503 0.81 -27.02 19.40
C LYS A 503 0.33 -26.27 20.62
N HIS A 504 -0.78 -26.71 21.22
CA HIS A 504 -1.30 -26.10 22.45
C HIS A 504 -0.30 -26.17 23.60
N GLY A 505 0.34 -27.32 23.81
CA GLY A 505 1.33 -27.50 24.87
C GLY A 505 2.55 -26.57 24.71
N TYR A 506 3.04 -26.41 23.49
CA TYR A 506 4.14 -25.50 23.21
C TYR A 506 3.74 -24.02 23.35
N GLU A 507 2.57 -23.62 22.84
CA GLU A 507 2.07 -22.25 22.93
C GLU A 507 1.76 -21.82 24.37
N ARG A 508 1.32 -22.74 25.22
CA ARG A 508 1.09 -22.52 26.66
C ARG A 508 2.36 -22.62 27.51
N GLY A 509 3.48 -23.01 26.91
CA GLY A 509 4.74 -23.24 27.61
C GLY A 509 4.77 -24.49 28.49
N GLU A 510 3.79 -25.40 28.35
CA GLU A 510 3.74 -26.70 29.02
C GLU A 510 4.74 -27.69 28.40
N LEU A 511 5.05 -27.51 27.11
CA LEU A 511 6.10 -28.21 26.39
C LEU A 511 7.21 -27.25 25.97
N LYS A 512 8.45 -27.75 26.04
CA LYS A 512 9.64 -27.09 25.50
C LYS A 512 10.47 -28.12 24.76
N GLY A 513 10.91 -27.77 23.55
CA GLY A 513 11.75 -28.60 22.72
C GLY A 513 13.09 -28.81 23.39
N GLU A 514 13.47 -30.06 23.59
CA GLU A 514 14.75 -30.43 24.16
C GLU A 514 15.75 -30.67 23.03
N MET A 515 16.89 -29.99 23.12
CA MET A 515 17.98 -30.09 22.15
C MET A 515 19.25 -30.45 22.92
N PHE A 516 20.13 -31.24 22.30
CA PHE A 516 21.50 -31.38 22.81
C PHE A 516 22.18 -29.99 22.83
N GLU A 517 23.08 -29.77 23.81
CA GLU A 517 23.70 -28.46 24.03
C GLU A 517 24.48 -27.93 22.82
N ASP A 518 25.05 -28.83 22.02
CA ASP A 518 25.82 -28.50 20.82
C ASP A 518 24.94 -28.16 19.61
N THR A 519 23.65 -28.55 19.61
CA THR A 519 22.75 -28.37 18.46
C THR A 519 22.60 -26.88 18.07
N PRO A 520 22.19 -25.95 18.97
CA PRO A 520 22.04 -24.54 18.61
C PRO A 520 23.35 -23.91 18.11
N GLN A 521 24.47 -24.29 18.75
CA GLN A 521 25.78 -23.77 18.42
C GLN A 521 26.23 -24.22 17.03
N ALA A 522 26.08 -25.51 16.69
CA ALA A 522 26.40 -26.04 15.37
C ALA A 522 25.52 -25.41 14.28
N MET A 523 24.20 -25.28 14.54
CA MET A 523 23.27 -24.64 13.60
C MET A 523 23.69 -23.19 13.31
N ALA A 524 24.01 -22.40 14.34
CA ALA A 524 24.46 -21.03 14.17
C ALA A 524 25.78 -20.93 13.38
N GLN A 525 26.76 -21.81 13.67
CA GLN A 525 28.04 -21.84 12.96
C GLN A 525 27.87 -22.19 11.47
N TRP A 526 27.02 -23.15 11.15
CA TRP A 526 26.76 -23.54 9.77
C TRP A 526 26.04 -22.45 8.99
N VAL A 527 25.03 -21.79 9.57
CA VAL A 527 24.35 -20.65 8.95
C VAL A 527 25.33 -19.49 8.75
N ALA A 528 26.17 -19.16 9.74
CA ALA A 528 27.22 -18.15 9.61
C ALA A 528 28.27 -18.50 8.53
N ALA A 529 28.55 -19.79 8.33
CA ALA A 529 29.40 -20.28 7.24
C ALA A 529 28.70 -20.29 5.87
N GLY A 530 27.44 -19.86 5.79
CA GLY A 530 26.64 -19.80 4.56
C GLY A 530 26.08 -21.15 4.12
N LYS A 531 25.89 -22.10 5.05
CA LYS A 531 25.20 -23.37 4.79
C LYS A 531 23.71 -23.20 4.98
N ARG A 532 22.90 -23.91 4.19
CA ARG A 532 21.45 -24.02 4.44
C ARG A 532 21.18 -25.25 5.31
N LEU A 533 20.32 -25.09 6.31
CA LEU A 533 19.91 -26.19 7.18
C LEU A 533 18.49 -26.62 6.84
N ALA A 534 18.23 -27.92 6.86
CA ALA A 534 16.91 -28.49 6.67
C ALA A 534 16.71 -29.68 7.62
N ILE A 535 15.45 -29.98 7.93
CA ILE A 535 15.09 -31.13 8.78
C ILE A 535 14.45 -32.22 7.94
N PHE A 536 14.79 -33.49 8.19
CA PHE A 536 14.03 -34.64 7.71
C PHE A 536 13.73 -35.61 8.85
N SER A 537 12.48 -35.67 9.27
CA SER A 537 12.03 -36.51 10.39
C SER A 537 10.71 -37.22 10.07
N SER A 538 10.40 -38.29 10.81
CA SER A 538 9.16 -39.04 10.66
C SER A 538 7.92 -38.28 11.15
N GLY A 539 8.11 -37.31 12.06
CA GLY A 539 7.07 -36.40 12.54
C GLY A 539 6.58 -35.47 11.44
N SER A 540 5.34 -34.98 11.55
CA SER A 540 4.78 -34.03 10.58
C SER A 540 5.60 -32.74 10.54
N ARG A 541 5.65 -32.07 9.38
CA ARG A 541 6.37 -30.78 9.26
C ARG A 541 5.94 -29.74 10.30
N GLU A 542 4.68 -29.76 10.74
CA GLU A 542 4.21 -28.86 11.80
C GLU A 542 4.79 -29.20 13.17
N ALA A 543 4.83 -30.49 13.55
CA ALA A 543 5.49 -30.92 14.78
C ALA A 543 6.99 -30.57 14.78
N GLN A 544 7.65 -30.69 13.63
CA GLN A 544 9.04 -30.28 13.45
C GLN A 544 9.23 -28.76 13.66
N ARG A 545 8.33 -27.91 13.15
CA ARG A 545 8.42 -26.46 13.42
C ARG A 545 8.26 -26.15 14.91
N LEU A 546 7.30 -26.79 15.57
CA LEU A 546 7.02 -26.54 16.98
C LEU A 546 8.20 -26.89 17.88
N ILE A 547 8.84 -28.06 17.67
CA ILE A 547 9.97 -28.49 18.50
C ILE A 547 11.18 -27.56 18.39
N PHE A 548 11.46 -27.00 17.21
CA PHE A 548 12.57 -26.03 17.02
C PHE A 548 12.19 -24.60 17.40
N LYS A 549 10.91 -24.23 17.33
CA LYS A 549 10.44 -22.89 17.69
C LYS A 549 10.42 -22.65 19.20
N TYR A 550 10.01 -23.65 19.97
CA TYR A 550 9.77 -23.51 21.40
C TYR A 550 10.80 -24.25 22.24
N THR A 551 12.10 -23.98 22.08
CA THR A 551 13.16 -24.64 22.87
C THR A 551 13.48 -23.91 24.17
N HIS A 552 14.28 -24.55 25.04
CA HIS A 552 14.88 -23.88 26.20
C HIS A 552 15.95 -22.86 25.81
N GLN A 553 16.53 -22.99 24.62
CA GLN A 553 17.62 -22.17 24.10
C GLN A 553 17.13 -21.05 23.15
N GLY A 554 15.81 -20.82 23.09
CA GLY A 554 15.19 -19.82 22.21
C GLY A 554 14.54 -20.42 20.96
N ASP A 555 14.20 -19.57 20.00
CA ASP A 555 13.62 -20.00 18.72
C ASP A 555 14.73 -20.38 17.73
N LEU A 556 14.92 -21.69 17.52
CA LEU A 556 15.91 -22.23 16.59
C LEU A 556 15.36 -22.38 15.16
N SER A 557 14.06 -22.15 14.95
CA SER A 557 13.46 -22.24 13.62
C SER A 557 14.01 -21.19 12.66
N CYS A 558 14.58 -20.09 13.19
CA CYS A 558 15.26 -19.05 12.43
C CYS A 558 16.48 -19.55 11.63
N PHE A 559 17.11 -20.66 12.04
CA PHE A 559 18.25 -21.27 11.34
C PHE A 559 17.82 -22.25 10.24
N LEU A 560 16.56 -22.65 10.20
CA LEU A 560 16.06 -23.72 9.35
C LEU A 560 15.38 -23.17 8.11
N SER A 561 15.82 -23.63 6.93
CA SER A 561 15.30 -23.21 5.63
C SER A 561 14.16 -24.09 5.11
N ALA A 562 14.06 -25.35 5.56
CA ALA A 562 13.06 -26.30 5.11
C ALA A 562 12.83 -27.45 6.12
N TYR A 563 11.66 -28.08 6.01
CA TYR A 563 11.23 -29.21 6.83
C TYR A 563 10.63 -30.27 5.92
N PHE A 564 11.05 -31.52 6.09
CA PHE A 564 10.63 -32.67 5.31
C PHE A 564 10.11 -33.77 6.23
N ASP A 565 9.01 -34.38 5.81
CA ASP A 565 8.47 -35.64 6.33
C ASP A 565 8.36 -36.68 5.19
N PRO A 566 8.14 -37.98 5.48
CA PRO A 566 8.03 -39.01 4.44
C PRO A 566 6.94 -38.73 3.38
N LYS A 567 5.90 -37.96 3.74
CA LYS A 567 4.85 -37.57 2.79
C LYS A 567 5.38 -36.55 1.78
N SER A 568 6.10 -35.53 2.25
CA SER A 568 6.74 -34.52 1.38
C SER A 568 7.93 -35.06 0.59
N ALA A 569 8.68 -36.02 1.14
CA ALA A 569 9.77 -36.71 0.46
C ALA A 569 9.29 -37.86 -0.46
N GLN A 570 7.98 -38.13 -0.48
CA GLN A 570 7.32 -39.16 -1.30
C GLN A 570 7.87 -40.60 -1.12
N ALA A 571 8.55 -40.87 -0.01
CA ALA A 571 9.18 -42.15 0.31
C ALA A 571 9.59 -42.20 1.80
N SER A 572 9.86 -43.40 2.32
CA SER A 572 10.38 -43.60 3.67
C SER A 572 11.79 -43.01 3.85
N LYS A 573 12.17 -42.67 5.09
CA LYS A 573 13.53 -42.22 5.43
C LYS A 573 14.62 -43.26 5.11
N GLN A 574 14.26 -44.53 4.92
CA GLN A 574 15.21 -45.60 4.55
C GLN A 574 15.21 -45.91 3.04
N GLU A 575 14.60 -45.06 2.22
CA GLU A 575 14.60 -45.21 0.76
C GLU A 575 15.39 -44.09 0.09
N ALA A 576 16.30 -44.44 -0.82
CA ALA A 576 17.12 -43.46 -1.55
C ALA A 576 16.29 -42.42 -2.32
N LYS A 577 15.07 -42.80 -2.74
CA LYS A 577 14.12 -41.90 -3.41
C LYS A 577 13.79 -40.66 -2.56
N ALA A 578 13.67 -40.80 -1.24
CA ALA A 578 13.36 -39.69 -0.36
C ALA A 578 14.42 -38.57 -0.45
N TYR A 579 15.69 -38.96 -0.47
CA TYR A 579 16.82 -38.03 -0.50
C TYR A 579 17.05 -37.41 -1.88
N ALA A 580 16.70 -38.12 -2.95
CA ALA A 580 16.67 -37.56 -4.31
C ALA A 580 15.59 -36.47 -4.42
N GLU A 581 14.39 -36.72 -3.88
CA GLU A 581 13.29 -35.75 -3.87
C GLU A 581 13.61 -34.54 -3.00
N ILE A 582 14.24 -34.75 -1.84
CA ILE A 582 14.69 -33.66 -0.96
C ILE A 582 15.75 -32.79 -1.66
N ALA A 583 16.73 -33.40 -2.33
CA ALA A 583 17.75 -32.66 -3.09
C ALA A 583 17.12 -31.79 -4.19
N LEU A 584 16.19 -32.38 -4.96
CA LEU A 584 15.42 -31.68 -5.98
C LEU A 584 14.61 -30.51 -5.38
N SER A 585 13.89 -30.76 -4.27
CA SER A 585 13.10 -29.74 -3.59
C SER A 585 13.95 -28.59 -3.05
N LEU A 586 15.20 -28.87 -2.64
CA LEU A 586 16.15 -27.88 -2.16
C LEU A 586 16.92 -27.16 -3.28
N GLY A 587 16.82 -27.65 -4.52
CA GLY A 587 17.52 -27.12 -5.68
C GLY A 587 19.03 -27.36 -5.61
N ILE A 588 19.45 -28.54 -5.14
CA ILE A 588 20.87 -28.93 -5.04
C ILE A 588 21.11 -30.30 -5.71
N GLU A 589 22.34 -30.56 -6.09
CA GLU A 589 22.78 -31.93 -6.37
C GLU A 589 22.98 -32.70 -5.07
N ALA A 590 22.65 -33.99 -5.04
CA ALA A 590 22.78 -34.81 -3.83
C ALA A 590 24.21 -34.81 -3.25
N THR A 591 25.23 -34.72 -4.11
CA THR A 591 26.65 -34.65 -3.72
C THR A 591 27.04 -33.38 -2.97
N GLU A 592 26.19 -32.34 -3.03
CA GLU A 592 26.33 -31.10 -2.28
C GLU A 592 25.65 -31.18 -0.91
N GLY A 593 24.89 -32.23 -0.63
CA GLY A 593 24.22 -32.45 0.63
C GLY A 593 25.06 -33.25 1.63
N LEU A 594 24.93 -32.89 2.91
CA LEU A 594 25.36 -33.69 4.06
C LEU A 594 24.15 -34.05 4.90
N PHE A 595 23.96 -35.33 5.22
CA PHE A 595 22.89 -35.79 6.10
C PHE A 595 23.45 -36.34 7.42
N CYS A 596 22.93 -35.83 8.52
CA CYS A 596 23.23 -36.29 9.88
C CYS A 596 22.04 -37.04 10.45
N THR A 597 22.26 -38.29 10.86
CA THR A 597 21.26 -39.17 11.48
C THR A 597 21.95 -40.11 12.47
N ASP A 598 21.24 -40.68 13.42
CA ASP A 598 21.72 -41.80 14.24
C ASP A 598 21.39 -43.17 13.64
N VAL A 599 20.51 -43.22 12.62
CA VAL A 599 19.97 -44.47 12.08
C VAL A 599 20.77 -44.93 10.85
N LEU A 600 21.40 -46.10 10.95
CA LEU A 600 22.21 -46.67 9.87
C LEU A 600 21.45 -46.84 8.54
N GLY A 601 20.21 -47.33 8.59
CA GLY A 601 19.40 -47.53 7.37
C GLY A 601 19.11 -46.22 6.62
N GLU A 602 18.96 -45.12 7.36
CA GLU A 602 18.76 -43.79 6.77
C GLU A 602 20.05 -43.27 6.14
N ALA A 603 21.20 -43.43 6.82
CA ALA A 603 22.51 -43.10 6.28
C ALA A 603 22.84 -43.89 5.00
N GLN A 604 22.47 -45.18 4.94
CA GLN A 604 22.63 -46.00 3.73
C GLN A 604 21.77 -45.49 2.58
N ALA A 605 20.52 -45.14 2.86
CA ALA A 605 19.60 -44.61 1.85
C ALA A 605 20.06 -43.25 1.29
N ALA A 606 20.49 -42.34 2.15
CA ALA A 606 21.03 -41.04 1.76
C ALA A 606 22.32 -41.19 0.93
N SER A 607 23.24 -42.04 1.37
CA SER A 607 24.48 -42.34 0.65
C SER A 607 24.22 -42.94 -0.73
N LYS A 608 23.26 -43.87 -0.85
CA LYS A 608 22.83 -44.43 -2.15
C LYS A 608 22.26 -43.36 -3.10
N ALA A 609 21.65 -42.30 -2.56
CA ALA A 609 21.19 -41.15 -3.34
C ALA A 609 22.30 -40.15 -3.69
N GLY A 610 23.52 -40.33 -3.18
CA GLY A 610 24.68 -39.48 -3.44
C GLY A 610 24.99 -38.46 -2.35
N TRP A 611 24.25 -38.46 -1.23
CA TRP A 611 24.51 -37.57 -0.10
C TRP A 611 25.75 -38.01 0.68
N LYS A 612 26.53 -37.04 1.19
CA LYS A 612 27.48 -37.32 2.27
C LYS A 612 26.70 -37.62 3.54
N THR A 613 27.20 -38.50 4.39
CA THR A 613 26.49 -38.89 5.61
C THR A 613 27.42 -38.97 6.81
N VAL A 614 26.90 -38.57 7.96
CA VAL A 614 27.54 -38.74 9.26
C VAL A 614 26.56 -39.38 10.22
N LEU A 615 27.02 -40.44 10.89
CA LEU A 615 26.27 -41.11 11.95
C LEU A 615 26.54 -40.46 13.31
N LEU A 616 25.48 -39.99 13.96
CA LEU A 616 25.58 -39.36 15.27
C LEU A 616 25.44 -40.41 16.39
N LYS A 617 26.44 -40.44 17.27
CA LYS A 617 26.44 -41.25 18.49
C LYS A 617 26.05 -40.39 19.67
N ARG A 618 24.75 -40.39 20.00
CA ARG A 618 24.22 -39.68 21.17
C ARG A 618 23.92 -40.63 22.34
N PRO A 619 23.94 -40.13 23.58
CA PRO A 619 23.48 -40.90 24.74
C PRO A 619 22.04 -41.41 24.53
N GLY A 620 21.83 -42.72 24.71
CA GLY A 620 20.54 -43.37 24.53
C GLY A 620 20.28 -43.97 23.14
N ASN A 621 21.13 -43.68 22.15
CA ASN A 621 21.01 -44.29 20.82
C ASN A 621 21.36 -45.78 20.86
N ALA A 622 20.76 -46.55 19.94
CA ALA A 622 21.10 -47.95 19.76
C ALA A 622 22.57 -48.11 19.31
N PRO A 623 23.28 -49.16 19.74
CA PRO A 623 24.64 -49.39 19.30
C PRO A 623 24.67 -49.67 17.79
N LEU A 624 25.58 -48.98 17.09
CA LEU A 624 25.81 -49.19 15.66
C LEU A 624 26.64 -50.48 15.44
N PRO A 625 26.34 -51.27 14.39
CA PRO A 625 27.12 -52.46 14.08
C PRO A 625 28.55 -52.07 13.65
N PRO A 626 29.58 -52.86 14.00
CA PRO A 626 30.95 -52.55 13.62
C PRO A 626 31.13 -52.54 12.08
N GLN A 627 32.08 -51.74 11.59
CA GLN A 627 32.49 -51.67 10.18
C GLN A 627 31.39 -51.22 9.19
N HIS A 628 30.44 -50.38 9.62
CA HIS A 628 29.39 -49.86 8.75
C HIS A 628 29.85 -48.86 7.67
N GLY A 629 31.11 -48.37 7.72
CA GLY A 629 31.73 -47.59 6.64
C GLY A 629 31.32 -46.10 6.56
N PHE A 630 30.67 -45.55 7.57
CA PHE A 630 30.26 -44.14 7.64
C PHE A 630 31.10 -43.38 8.66
N ARG A 631 31.31 -42.07 8.45
CA ARG A 631 31.93 -41.19 9.46
C ARG A 631 30.99 -41.11 10.67
N GLU A 632 31.55 -41.19 11.86
CA GLU A 632 30.82 -41.04 13.11
C GLU A 632 31.16 -39.70 13.77
N ALA A 633 30.23 -39.14 14.53
CA ALA A 633 30.43 -37.97 15.37
C ALA A 633 29.65 -38.11 16.68
N THR A 634 30.18 -37.55 17.77
CA THR A 634 29.48 -37.53 19.09
C THR A 634 28.76 -36.21 19.34
N SER A 635 29.19 -35.15 18.64
CA SER A 635 28.62 -33.81 18.65
C SER A 635 28.42 -33.31 17.22
N LEU A 636 27.38 -32.49 16.99
CA LEU A 636 27.20 -31.78 15.73
C LEU A 636 28.31 -30.74 15.50
N LEU A 637 29.03 -30.33 16.53
CA LEU A 637 30.23 -29.48 16.39
C LEU A 637 31.44 -30.23 15.82
N ASP A 638 31.45 -31.57 15.92
CA ASP A 638 32.51 -32.40 15.33
C ASP A 638 32.33 -32.60 13.83
N VAL A 639 31.13 -32.29 13.32
CA VAL A 639 30.68 -32.55 11.94
C VAL A 639 31.17 -31.45 10.99
#